data_AF-A0A8H6YDI6-F1
#
_entry.id   AF-A0A8H6YDI6-F1
#
_cell.length_a   1.000
_cell.length_b   1.000
_cell.length_c   1.000
_cell.angle_alpha   90.00
_cell.angle_beta   90.00
_cell.angle_gamma   90.00
#
_symmetry.space_group_name_H-M   'P 1'
#
loop_
_entity.id
_entity.type
_entity.pdbx_description
1 polymer ?
#
loop_
_entity_poly.entity_id
_entity_poly.type
_entity_poly.pdbx_seq_one_letter_code
_entity_poly.pdbx_strand_id
1 'polypeptide(L)'
;MEMLTISDLPGGDNFQDVTNIFVEAAAEMGPGDLILREGFTLQDAMSAFEIGEPRLDSGMAGDADQRPPFDIWTPLLPEEICWIIDRSFTLEMLWHAGNTLAHTVFTCLYALIASELHPDMLPYGLPNDAQRPPQLVPVVLRASICGMLKCCDLSWRELSKGHVHDTEDWQSDKGDTSLLEGMSVQNVIVTLDSATAWLVRSRKVPDPWATALIARLNLRKALLQIMDANIFKASTDFLTLVNVARNHLHTVRTYPSPEPAAESPARLAFDPYIARKLNSTVPIRVIDVPSVTEAWRSIDALLDGWEEQRLLSLTANVSTWELVGNLRAWLPIPPLRTPYTRSSTQSVFYDGLLVLNKFNLTWVIDRFFFETLGVSYQSVYHFVGQNYRSQRPPPWADIQRGHFKLMTEYIRALWYNPCRRRRFFMKSLVDLHIYYTRLTEIVANLPENLPSTNVMKHLPACALVWRLSVIREVVLSGFQLELYTSEEKSFAYWYASQVMDAHLACLDAMLLAVEPDSLAARELRFQHSLLSALQAMTIPLFALSIPLMSFAWRQMHANFVRRYKHVWAGDAGQDFLPRRPRSTWRIQSLCNSSNPAPLAATLACGRMSAYKTLPMRVNGCKIHSYPAQWRGCLRLTRASRAVSRAPVDPRTPHRNRRQCIKKRWLHRMQHPHVGARRNPRFVTLVSLMLSPQTKDQVTDTAVCKLREALGGSVSLDAVLAADPAVISEAINKVGMWRVKTKHLKAAAEKLRDDFESDVPKTIEGMISLPGVGPKIGFLALQNAWNLNVGIGVDVHVLRITRLLGWHKAENPEDARISLESWLPAELQSEINPLLVGFGQTICPANSPRCGECKLASGLCPSAKVPKKSVLDCSALARGTLNSRSFQSSYSDMKLKFRTCCAALPMRYIERDRIRE
;
A
#
# COMPACT_ATOMS: atom_id res chain seq x y z
N MET A 1 -7.39 34.90 29.81
CA MET A 1 -6.73 33.97 30.76
C MET A 1 -6.92 34.55 32.14
N GLU A 2 -7.90 34.05 32.89
CA GLU A 2 -7.88 34.21 34.34
C GLU A 2 -6.63 33.49 34.85
N MET A 3 -5.84 34.15 35.71
CA MET A 3 -4.67 33.51 36.31
C MET A 3 -5.17 32.42 37.27
N LEU A 4 -4.81 31.17 36.99
CA LEU A 4 -5.08 30.03 37.87
C LEU A 4 -4.60 30.38 39.29
N THR A 5 -5.47 30.21 40.28
CA THR A 5 -5.13 30.36 41.69
C THR A 5 -4.45 29.08 42.20
N ILE A 6 -3.70 29.16 43.30
CA ILE A 6 -3.02 27.98 43.89
C ILE A 6 -4.03 26.87 44.24
N SER A 7 -5.27 27.23 44.58
CA SER A 7 -6.38 26.29 44.77
C SER A 7 -6.80 25.52 43.52
N ASP A 8 -6.47 26.02 42.32
CA ASP A 8 -6.81 25.38 41.05
C ASP A 8 -5.74 24.36 40.58
N LEU A 9 -4.59 24.29 41.26
CA LEU A 9 -3.52 23.34 40.95
C LEU A 9 -3.80 21.96 41.57
N PRO A 10 -3.41 20.85 40.89
CA PRO A 10 -3.50 19.52 41.48
C PRO A 10 -2.63 19.44 42.75
N GLY A 11 -3.29 19.22 43.89
CA GLY A 11 -2.67 19.27 45.23
C GLY A 11 -3.15 20.44 46.10
N GLY A 12 -3.78 21.47 45.50
CA GLY A 12 -4.33 22.63 46.21
C GLY A 12 -3.32 23.27 47.15
N ASP A 13 -3.70 23.46 48.41
CA ASP A 13 -2.84 24.04 49.46
C ASP A 13 -1.57 23.21 49.77
N ASN A 14 -1.53 21.93 49.37
CA ASN A 14 -0.37 21.05 49.55
C ASN A 14 0.59 21.06 48.35
N PHE A 15 0.38 21.92 47.35
CA PHE A 15 1.29 22.05 46.21
C PHE A 15 2.69 22.51 46.68
N GLN A 16 3.72 21.74 46.33
CA GLN A 16 5.13 22.10 46.55
C GLN A 16 5.86 22.16 45.21
N ASP A 17 6.49 23.30 44.93
CA ASP A 17 7.32 23.45 43.73
C ASP A 17 8.68 22.77 43.92
N VAL A 18 8.95 21.74 43.12
CA VAL A 18 10.20 20.95 43.13
C VAL A 18 11.09 21.25 41.92
N THR A 19 10.82 22.31 41.15
CA THR A 19 11.52 22.62 39.90
C THR A 19 13.03 22.75 40.12
N ASN A 20 13.46 23.47 41.17
CA ASN A 20 14.87 23.66 41.47
C ASN A 20 15.60 22.34 41.79
N ILE A 21 14.93 21.42 42.50
CA ILE A 21 15.49 20.10 42.85
C ILE A 21 15.80 19.31 41.56
N PHE A 22 14.88 19.33 40.59
CA PHE A 22 15.06 18.64 39.31
C PHE A 22 16.15 19.29 38.44
N VAL A 23 16.23 20.62 38.41
CA VAL A 23 17.25 21.34 37.63
C VAL A 23 18.65 21.07 38.18
N GLU A 24 18.82 21.09 39.50
CA GLU A 24 20.09 20.77 40.16
C GLU A 24 20.51 19.32 39.90
N ALA A 25 19.60 18.36 40.10
CA ALA A 25 19.88 16.94 39.85
C ALA A 25 20.20 16.65 38.37
N ALA A 26 19.51 17.32 37.43
CA ALA A 26 19.78 17.18 35.99
C ALA A 26 21.14 17.77 35.58
N ALA A 27 21.65 18.80 36.28
CA ALA A 27 22.95 19.39 36.01
C ALA A 27 24.12 18.46 36.38
N GLU A 28 23.91 17.51 37.30
CA GLU A 28 24.89 16.49 37.67
C GLU A 28 24.99 15.35 36.64
N MET A 29 24.05 15.25 35.70
CA MET A 29 24.01 14.19 34.69
C MET A 29 24.98 14.45 33.52
N GLY A 30 25.69 13.42 33.08
CA GLY A 30 26.55 13.47 31.90
C GLY A 30 25.78 13.35 30.57
N PRO A 31 26.39 13.76 29.44
CA PRO A 31 25.78 13.57 28.12
C PRO A 31 25.52 12.09 27.80
N GLY A 32 24.25 11.72 27.68
CA GLY A 32 23.81 10.35 27.38
C GLY A 32 23.31 9.57 28.60
N ASP A 33 23.41 10.15 29.80
CA ASP A 33 22.80 9.58 31.01
C ASP A 33 21.28 9.68 30.94
N LEU A 34 20.62 8.63 31.41
CA LEU A 34 19.15 8.50 31.41
C LEU A 34 18.73 7.88 32.73
N ILE A 35 17.83 8.54 33.44
CA ILE A 35 17.20 8.01 34.64
C ILE A 35 15.83 7.45 34.23
N LEU A 36 15.71 6.13 34.26
CA LEU A 36 14.47 5.42 33.97
C LEU A 36 14.07 4.61 35.21
N ARG A 37 12.76 4.42 35.39
CA ARG A 37 12.26 3.47 36.39
C ARG A 37 12.68 2.06 35.99
N GLU A 38 12.98 1.22 36.98
CA GLU A 38 13.22 -0.21 36.75
C GLU A 38 12.06 -0.84 35.96
N GLY A 39 12.39 -1.51 34.86
CA GLY A 39 11.43 -2.13 33.95
C GLY A 39 10.90 -1.24 32.81
N PHE A 40 11.19 0.07 32.81
CA PHE A 40 10.83 0.96 31.70
C PHE A 40 11.97 1.05 30.67
N THR A 41 11.65 0.91 29.38
CA THR A 41 12.65 0.96 28.30
C THR A 41 12.46 2.18 27.40
N LEU A 42 13.51 2.60 26.71
CA LEU A 42 13.40 3.65 25.69
C LEU A 42 12.46 3.28 24.53
N GLN A 43 12.22 1.98 24.30
CA GLN A 43 11.26 1.54 23.29
C GLN A 43 9.84 1.91 23.68
N ASP A 44 9.50 1.86 24.98
CA ASP A 44 8.20 2.27 25.50
C ASP A 44 7.97 3.78 25.33
N ALA A 45 9.03 4.57 25.41
CA ALA A 45 9.00 6.01 25.18
C ALA A 45 8.82 6.41 23.70
N MET A 46 9.03 5.49 22.73
CA MET A 46 8.91 5.83 21.29
C MET A 46 7.49 6.21 20.85
N SER A 47 6.46 5.82 21.62
CA SER A 47 5.06 6.20 21.39
C SER A 47 4.60 7.38 22.26
N ALA A 48 5.50 8.00 23.03
CA ALA A 48 5.14 9.13 23.88
C ALA A 48 4.78 10.37 23.04
N PHE A 49 3.88 11.19 23.59
CA PHE A 49 3.56 12.49 23.04
C PHE A 49 4.60 13.54 23.47
N GLU A 50 4.88 14.46 22.56
CA GLU A 50 5.75 15.61 22.82
C GLU A 50 4.89 16.85 23.01
N ILE A 51 4.88 17.40 24.23
CA ILE A 51 4.22 18.66 24.56
C ILE A 51 4.96 19.80 23.86
N GLY A 52 4.24 20.74 23.26
CA GLY A 52 4.79 21.83 22.46
C GLY A 52 4.95 21.52 20.96
N GLU A 53 4.77 20.27 20.52
CA GLU A 53 4.74 19.92 19.10
C GLU A 53 3.29 19.98 18.57
N PRO A 54 2.93 20.89 17.64
CA PRO A 54 1.54 21.15 17.25
C PRO A 54 0.75 19.96 16.68
N ARG A 55 1.44 18.91 16.23
CA ARG A 55 0.83 17.67 15.69
C ARG A 55 0.52 16.62 16.76
N LEU A 56 1.19 16.71 17.90
CA LEU A 56 1.14 15.74 19.00
C LEU A 56 0.46 16.34 20.23
N ASP A 57 0.56 17.64 20.40
CA ASP A 57 -0.02 18.37 21.52
C ASP A 57 -1.39 18.94 21.15
N SER A 58 -2.42 18.46 21.84
CA SER A 58 -3.78 18.95 21.72
C SER A 58 -3.94 20.41 22.16
N GLY A 59 -3.14 20.87 23.12
CA GLY A 59 -3.14 22.23 23.66
C GLY A 59 -2.49 23.28 22.74
N MET A 60 -1.70 22.85 21.75
CA MET A 60 -1.04 23.74 20.78
C MET A 60 -1.93 23.98 19.54
N ALA A 61 -2.99 24.78 19.72
CA ALA A 61 -3.88 25.21 18.64
C ALA A 61 -3.26 26.37 17.82
N GLY A 62 -3.32 26.28 16.49
CA GLY A 62 -2.95 27.40 15.60
C GLY A 62 -4.11 28.38 15.42
N ASP A 63 -3.84 29.56 14.84
CA ASP A 63 -4.89 30.57 14.56
C ASP A 63 -6.00 30.04 13.65
N ALA A 64 -5.68 29.10 12.74
CA ALA A 64 -6.64 28.43 11.87
C ALA A 64 -7.52 27.38 12.59
N ASP A 65 -7.16 27.00 13.82
CA ASP A 65 -7.89 26.03 14.64
C ASP A 65 -8.96 26.73 15.50
N GLN A 66 -8.89 28.06 15.66
CA GLN A 66 -9.86 28.84 16.41
C GLN A 66 -11.17 28.95 15.63
N ARG A 67 -12.26 28.50 16.24
CA ARG A 67 -13.60 28.51 15.64
C ARG A 67 -14.58 29.21 16.59
N PRO A 68 -15.63 29.86 16.05
CA PRO A 68 -16.67 30.43 16.88
C PRO A 68 -17.33 29.32 17.73
N PRO A 69 -17.91 29.68 18.88
CA PRO A 69 -18.67 28.73 19.68
C PRO A 69 -19.80 28.11 18.84
N PHE A 70 -19.94 26.80 18.91
CA PHE A 70 -20.99 26.06 18.21
C PHE A 70 -22.22 25.96 19.10
N ASP A 71 -23.34 26.54 18.65
CA ASP A 71 -24.64 26.40 19.30
C ASP A 71 -25.47 25.31 18.60
N ILE A 72 -25.79 24.25 19.35
CA ILE A 72 -26.53 23.08 18.90
C ILE A 72 -27.99 23.38 18.54
N TRP A 73 -28.57 24.46 19.07
CA TRP A 73 -29.98 24.82 18.86
C TRP A 73 -30.18 25.82 17.72
N THR A 74 -29.10 26.22 17.04
CA THR A 74 -29.16 27.13 15.89
C THR A 74 -30.12 26.59 14.83
N PRO A 75 -31.20 27.32 14.49
CA PRO A 75 -32.13 26.88 13.45
C PRO A 75 -31.44 26.78 12.09
N LEU A 76 -31.72 25.72 11.33
CA LEU A 76 -31.11 25.42 10.02
C LEU A 76 -32.16 25.33 8.92
N LEU A 77 -31.74 25.58 7.68
CA LEU A 77 -32.56 25.36 6.49
C LEU A 77 -32.69 23.84 6.17
N PRO A 78 -33.79 23.39 5.54
CA PRO A 78 -33.95 21.99 5.13
C PRO A 78 -32.82 21.46 4.23
N GLU A 79 -32.32 22.27 3.30
CA GLU A 79 -31.20 21.95 2.40
C GLU A 79 -29.86 21.83 3.13
N GLU A 80 -29.64 22.65 4.16
CA GLU A 80 -28.46 22.60 5.02
C GLU A 80 -28.44 21.29 5.82
N ILE A 81 -29.60 20.82 6.29
CA ILE A 81 -29.73 19.53 6.97
C ILE A 81 -29.48 18.38 6.00
N CYS A 82 -29.98 18.46 4.76
CA CYS A 82 -29.64 17.47 3.73
C CYS A 82 -28.12 17.37 3.53
N TRP A 83 -27.43 18.51 3.49
CA TRP A 83 -25.98 18.57 3.36
C TRP A 83 -25.25 17.97 4.57
N ILE A 84 -25.69 18.26 5.80
CA ILE A 84 -25.11 17.67 7.02
C ILE A 84 -25.28 16.14 7.01
N ILE A 85 -26.46 15.63 6.64
CA ILE A 85 -26.73 14.19 6.57
C ILE A 85 -25.88 13.53 5.47
N ASP A 86 -25.76 14.14 4.30
CA ASP A 86 -24.92 13.62 3.21
C ASP A 86 -23.44 13.55 3.62
N ARG A 87 -22.97 14.56 4.35
CA ARG A 87 -21.63 14.59 4.92
C ARG A 87 -21.44 13.53 6.01
N SER A 88 -22.47 13.25 6.81
CA SER A 88 -22.42 12.22 7.86
C SER A 88 -22.20 10.82 7.28
N PHE A 89 -22.89 10.47 6.17
CA PHE A 89 -22.60 9.25 5.41
C PHE A 89 -21.16 9.20 4.89
N THR A 90 -20.63 10.35 4.44
CA THR A 90 -19.25 10.44 3.95
C THR A 90 -18.23 10.16 5.06
N LEU A 91 -18.43 10.74 6.24
CA LEU A 91 -17.56 10.53 7.41
C LEU A 91 -17.60 9.07 7.89
N GLU A 92 -18.78 8.46 7.91
CA GLU A 92 -18.93 7.04 8.22
C GLU A 92 -18.18 6.14 7.22
N MET A 93 -18.30 6.42 5.92
CA MET A 93 -17.58 5.65 4.88
C MET A 93 -16.07 5.87 4.96
N LEU A 94 -15.60 7.05 5.39
CA LEU A 94 -14.18 7.31 5.66
C LEU A 94 -13.65 6.50 6.85
N TRP A 95 -14.45 6.34 7.91
CA TRP A 95 -14.10 5.45 9.02
C TRP A 95 -14.01 4.00 8.54
N HIS A 96 -15.00 3.55 7.76
CA HIS A 96 -14.94 2.26 7.07
C HIS A 96 -13.81 2.14 6.05
N ALA A 97 -13.11 3.21 5.68
CA ALA A 97 -11.91 3.15 4.84
C ALA A 97 -10.61 2.96 5.65
N GLY A 98 -10.69 2.89 6.99
CA GLY A 98 -9.54 2.65 7.86
C GLY A 98 -9.10 3.85 8.70
N ASN A 99 -9.81 4.97 8.65
CA ASN A 99 -9.49 6.17 9.44
C ASN A 99 -10.03 6.06 10.88
N THR A 100 -9.63 6.99 11.76
CA THR A 100 -10.08 7.00 13.16
C THR A 100 -11.42 7.71 13.32
N LEU A 101 -12.22 7.31 14.33
CA LEU A 101 -13.50 7.97 14.63
C LEU A 101 -13.32 9.44 14.99
N ALA A 102 -12.28 9.75 15.77
CA ALA A 102 -11.93 11.12 16.18
C ALA A 102 -11.69 12.08 15.00
N HIS A 103 -11.14 11.59 13.88
CA HIS A 103 -10.87 12.40 12.69
C HIS A 103 -11.96 12.29 11.61
N THR A 104 -13.01 11.51 11.85
CA THR A 104 -14.09 11.27 10.88
C THR A 104 -15.45 11.53 11.51
N VAL A 105 -16.15 10.51 12.02
CA VAL A 105 -17.52 10.60 12.53
C VAL A 105 -17.66 11.66 13.62
N PHE A 106 -16.71 11.73 14.56
CA PHE A 106 -16.75 12.69 15.66
C PHE A 106 -16.43 14.13 15.27
N THR A 107 -15.91 14.35 14.05
CA THR A 107 -15.83 15.72 13.51
C THR A 107 -17.22 16.33 13.35
N CYS A 108 -18.27 15.53 13.21
CA CYS A 108 -19.65 16.03 13.30
C CYS A 108 -20.01 16.29 14.77
N LEU A 109 -20.12 17.55 15.17
CA LEU A 109 -20.38 17.93 16.57
C LEU A 109 -21.72 17.41 17.09
N TYR A 110 -22.72 17.27 16.21
CA TYR A 110 -23.99 16.63 16.55
C TYR A 110 -23.83 15.17 17.01
N ALA A 111 -22.79 14.47 16.56
CA ALA A 111 -22.53 13.09 16.97
C ALA A 111 -22.08 13.00 18.43
N LEU A 112 -21.44 14.04 18.97
CA LEU A 112 -20.96 14.09 20.36
C LEU A 112 -22.08 14.44 21.35
N ILE A 113 -23.13 15.12 20.88
CA ILE A 113 -24.14 15.78 21.73
C ILE A 113 -25.58 15.24 21.42
N ALA A 114 -25.70 14.20 20.58
CA ALA A 114 -26.99 13.67 20.12
C ALA A 114 -27.97 13.28 21.25
N SER A 115 -27.43 12.89 22.42
CA SER A 115 -28.21 12.56 23.62
C SER A 115 -28.89 13.77 24.26
N GLU A 116 -28.33 14.97 24.14
CA GLU A 116 -28.85 16.21 24.75
C GLU A 116 -29.93 16.88 23.89
N LEU A 117 -29.97 16.57 22.59
CA LEU A 117 -30.91 17.11 21.60
C LEU A 117 -32.30 16.45 21.68
N HIS A 118 -33.01 16.57 22.80
CA HIS A 118 -34.39 16.06 22.90
C HIS A 118 -35.42 17.04 22.30
N PRO A 119 -36.41 16.58 21.49
CA PRO A 119 -37.46 17.45 20.94
C PRO A 119 -38.23 18.26 21.99
N ASP A 120 -38.38 17.72 23.20
CA ASP A 120 -39.10 18.37 24.30
C ASP A 120 -38.28 19.45 25.01
N MET A 121 -36.97 19.53 24.73
CA MET A 121 -36.03 20.44 25.40
C MET A 121 -35.73 21.70 24.57
N LEU A 122 -36.62 22.06 23.64
CA LEU A 122 -36.46 23.25 22.79
C LEU A 122 -36.34 24.53 23.64
N PRO A 123 -35.25 25.30 23.50
CA PRO A 123 -35.08 26.55 24.25
C PRO A 123 -36.16 27.59 23.96
N TYR A 124 -36.55 28.34 24.99
CA TYR A 124 -37.42 29.51 24.84
C TYR A 124 -36.64 30.65 24.16
N GLY A 125 -37.26 31.34 23.20
CA GLY A 125 -36.68 32.53 22.57
C GLY A 125 -35.86 32.29 21.30
N LEU A 126 -35.95 31.09 20.69
CA LEU A 126 -35.31 30.84 19.38
C LEU A 126 -35.86 31.79 18.30
N PRO A 127 -35.02 32.22 17.33
CA PRO A 127 -35.45 33.07 16.22
C PRO A 127 -36.65 32.46 15.47
N ASN A 128 -37.72 33.23 15.31
CA ASN A 128 -38.92 32.79 14.60
C ASN A 128 -38.76 33.02 13.09
N ASP A 129 -38.00 32.14 12.43
CA ASP A 129 -37.81 32.13 10.98
C ASP A 129 -38.66 31.02 10.36
N ALA A 130 -39.60 31.40 9.49
CA ALA A 130 -40.49 30.45 8.81
C ALA A 130 -39.74 29.48 7.88
N GLN A 131 -38.57 29.87 7.37
CA GLN A 131 -37.73 29.02 6.51
C GLN A 131 -36.83 28.07 7.33
N ARG A 132 -36.61 28.37 8.62
CA ARG A 132 -35.79 27.56 9.54
C ARG A 132 -36.61 27.05 10.73
N PRO A 133 -37.53 26.09 10.52
CA PRO A 133 -38.29 25.51 11.63
C PRO A 133 -37.38 24.95 12.73
N PRO A 134 -37.48 25.42 13.99
CA PRO A 134 -36.57 25.01 15.07
C PRO A 134 -36.67 23.52 15.42
N GLN A 135 -37.79 22.86 15.07
CA GLN A 135 -37.97 21.43 15.27
C GLN A 135 -37.11 20.56 14.34
N LEU A 136 -36.62 21.10 13.22
CA LEU A 136 -35.88 20.31 12.24
C LEU A 136 -34.61 19.68 12.82
N VAL A 137 -33.88 20.40 13.67
CA VAL A 137 -32.65 19.90 14.29
C VAL A 137 -32.92 18.74 15.28
N PRO A 138 -33.73 18.92 16.34
CA PRO A 138 -33.95 17.86 17.33
C PRO A 138 -34.85 16.72 16.86
N VAL A 139 -35.70 16.93 15.83
CA VAL A 139 -36.55 15.86 15.28
C VAL A 139 -35.87 15.13 14.14
N VAL A 140 -35.42 15.83 13.08
CA VAL A 140 -34.97 15.22 11.83
C VAL A 140 -33.47 14.94 11.84
N LEU A 141 -32.66 15.98 12.10
CA LEU A 141 -31.20 15.83 12.08
C LEU A 141 -30.73 14.85 13.17
N ARG A 142 -31.22 15.02 14.40
CA ARG A 142 -30.91 14.13 15.52
C ARG A 142 -31.28 12.67 15.21
N ALA A 143 -32.44 12.40 14.62
CA ALA A 143 -32.82 11.04 14.23
C ALA A 143 -31.81 10.41 13.25
N SER A 144 -31.39 11.18 12.24
CA SER A 144 -30.37 10.75 11.27
C SER A 144 -29.01 10.47 11.92
N ILE A 145 -28.56 11.35 12.82
CA ILE A 145 -27.30 11.20 13.56
C ILE A 145 -27.35 10.01 14.53
N CYS A 146 -28.45 9.79 15.24
CA CYS A 146 -28.65 8.59 16.05
C CYS A 146 -28.58 7.32 15.19
N GLY A 147 -29.17 7.34 14.00
CA GLY A 147 -29.03 6.27 13.01
C GLY A 147 -27.57 6.02 12.63
N MET A 148 -26.80 7.07 12.34
CA MET A 148 -25.38 6.96 12.01
C MET A 148 -24.56 6.38 13.16
N LEU A 149 -24.71 6.91 14.38
CA LEU A 149 -24.01 6.40 15.56
C LEU A 149 -24.33 4.93 15.79
N LYS A 150 -25.59 4.52 15.63
CA LYS A 150 -25.98 3.12 15.80
C LYS A 150 -25.41 2.21 14.71
N CYS A 151 -25.32 2.66 13.46
CA CYS A 151 -24.58 1.94 12.41
C CYS A 151 -23.09 1.80 12.77
N CYS A 152 -22.48 2.84 13.35
CA CYS A 152 -21.10 2.79 13.82
C CYS A 152 -20.92 1.80 14.99
N ASP A 153 -21.84 1.77 15.95
CA ASP A 153 -21.84 0.79 17.06
C ASP A 153 -21.90 -0.66 16.55
N LEU A 154 -22.85 -0.98 15.66
CA LEU A 154 -22.97 -2.33 15.08
C LEU A 154 -21.71 -2.72 14.30
N SER A 155 -21.16 -1.78 13.53
CA SER A 155 -19.91 -1.97 12.80
C SER A 155 -18.73 -2.21 13.74
N TRP A 156 -18.63 -1.43 14.82
CA TRP A 156 -17.57 -1.54 15.81
C TRP A 156 -17.63 -2.87 16.53
N ARG A 157 -18.82 -3.35 16.92
CA ARG A 157 -19.02 -4.68 17.53
C ARG A 157 -18.58 -5.81 16.60
N GLU A 158 -18.92 -5.72 15.31
CA GLU A 158 -18.51 -6.71 14.32
C GLU A 158 -16.98 -6.72 14.14
N LEU A 159 -16.37 -5.55 13.97
CA LEU A 159 -14.93 -5.42 13.75
C LEU A 159 -14.11 -5.82 14.99
N SER A 160 -14.65 -5.61 16.20
CA SER A 160 -14.03 -6.00 17.47
C SER A 160 -13.93 -7.51 17.67
N LYS A 161 -14.59 -8.33 16.84
CA LYS A 161 -14.42 -9.80 16.83
C LYS A 161 -13.02 -10.24 16.37
N GLY A 162 -12.16 -9.33 15.92
CA GLY A 162 -10.77 -9.62 15.55
C GLY A 162 -10.61 -10.38 14.23
N HIS A 163 -11.62 -10.34 13.36
CA HIS A 163 -11.57 -10.97 12.02
C HIS A 163 -10.77 -10.14 11.01
N VAL A 164 -10.56 -8.86 11.31
CA VAL A 164 -9.68 -7.95 10.58
C VAL A 164 -8.75 -7.25 11.58
N HIS A 165 -7.66 -6.67 11.10
CA HIS A 165 -6.60 -6.17 11.97
C HIS A 165 -6.82 -4.70 12.35
N ASP A 166 -6.94 -4.44 13.64
CA ASP A 166 -6.95 -3.09 14.19
C ASP A 166 -5.65 -2.34 13.87
N THR A 167 -5.70 -1.02 13.76
CA THR A 167 -4.64 -0.09 13.28
C THR A 167 -4.16 -0.26 11.83
N GLU A 168 -4.56 -1.34 11.14
CA GLU A 168 -4.19 -1.60 9.73
C GLU A 168 -5.41 -1.56 8.80
N ASP A 169 -6.45 -2.34 9.10
CA ASP A 169 -7.68 -2.40 8.32
C ASP A 169 -8.69 -1.34 8.78
N TRP A 170 -8.75 -1.08 10.09
CA TRP A 170 -9.68 -0.15 10.75
C TRP A 170 -9.05 0.37 12.06
N GLN A 171 -9.70 1.32 12.74
CA GLN A 171 -9.27 1.78 14.06
C GLN A 171 -10.40 1.68 15.08
N SER A 172 -10.12 1.02 16.21
CA SER A 172 -11.06 0.79 17.30
C SER A 172 -11.24 1.94 18.29
N ASP A 173 -10.31 2.90 18.35
CA ASP A 173 -10.32 4.01 19.31
C ASP A 173 -11.58 4.89 19.18
N LYS A 174 -12.33 4.98 20.28
CA LYS A 174 -13.55 5.79 20.43
C LYS A 174 -13.32 7.13 21.15
N GLY A 175 -12.12 7.38 21.70
CA GLY A 175 -11.85 8.59 22.49
C GLY A 175 -12.87 8.84 23.61
N ASP A 176 -13.20 7.81 24.38
CA ASP A 176 -14.21 7.80 25.46
C ASP A 176 -15.61 8.31 25.08
N THR A 177 -15.93 8.33 23.80
CA THR A 177 -17.23 8.79 23.29
C THR A 177 -18.16 7.61 23.01
N SER A 178 -19.44 7.74 23.38
CA SER A 178 -20.46 6.70 23.15
C SER A 178 -20.93 6.68 21.69
N LEU A 179 -21.15 5.48 21.15
CA LEU A 179 -21.80 5.24 19.85
C LEU A 179 -23.28 4.84 20.02
N LEU A 180 -23.92 5.21 21.14
CA LEU A 180 -25.27 4.78 21.53
C LEU A 180 -25.37 3.28 21.84
N GLU A 181 -24.37 2.73 22.52
CA GLU A 181 -24.33 1.32 22.92
C GLU A 181 -25.56 0.90 23.76
N GLY A 182 -26.07 1.84 24.58
CA GLY A 182 -27.22 1.64 25.47
C GLY A 182 -28.59 1.76 24.80
N MET A 183 -28.69 2.25 23.56
CA MET A 183 -29.96 2.33 22.83
C MET A 183 -30.14 1.10 21.92
N SER A 184 -31.31 0.47 21.94
CA SER A 184 -31.61 -0.65 21.04
C SER A 184 -31.79 -0.18 19.59
N VAL A 185 -31.54 -1.07 18.63
CA VAL A 185 -31.76 -0.79 17.19
C VAL A 185 -33.22 -0.38 16.94
N GLN A 186 -34.16 -1.09 17.55
CA GLN A 186 -35.59 -0.80 17.41
C GLN A 186 -35.97 0.62 17.87
N ASN A 187 -35.39 1.11 18.97
CA ASN A 187 -35.66 2.47 19.47
C ASN A 187 -35.15 3.54 18.49
N VAL A 188 -34.00 3.30 17.85
CA VAL A 188 -33.45 4.19 16.82
C VAL A 188 -34.33 4.16 15.56
N ILE A 189 -34.82 2.99 15.14
CA ILE A 189 -35.78 2.87 14.03
C ILE A 189 -37.06 3.64 14.32
N VAL A 190 -37.63 3.53 15.53
CA VAL A 190 -38.82 4.29 15.94
C VAL A 190 -38.56 5.80 15.89
N THR A 191 -37.36 6.24 16.26
CA THR A 191 -36.96 7.66 16.18
C THR A 191 -36.91 8.14 14.73
N LEU A 192 -36.34 7.34 13.82
CA LEU A 192 -36.32 7.63 12.38
C LEU A 192 -37.73 7.67 11.78
N ASP A 193 -38.59 6.72 12.15
CA ASP A 193 -39.98 6.67 11.68
C ASP A 193 -40.80 7.85 12.18
N SER A 194 -40.59 8.27 13.44
CA SER A 194 -41.23 9.45 14.01
C SER A 194 -40.81 10.73 13.27
N ALA A 195 -39.54 10.84 12.90
CA ALA A 195 -39.04 11.97 12.10
C ALA A 195 -39.63 11.99 10.68
N THR A 196 -39.68 10.83 10.01
CA THR A 196 -40.34 10.69 8.70
C THR A 196 -41.84 11.04 8.78
N ALA A 197 -42.55 10.54 9.80
CA ALA A 197 -43.96 10.85 10.00
C ALA A 197 -44.19 12.34 10.29
N TRP A 198 -43.28 12.99 11.04
CA TRP A 198 -43.32 14.43 11.27
C TRP A 198 -43.14 15.21 9.97
N LEU A 199 -42.18 14.84 9.11
CA LEU A 199 -41.96 15.50 7.81
C LEU A 199 -43.17 15.39 6.88
N VAL A 200 -43.87 14.25 6.89
CA VAL A 200 -45.09 14.05 6.09
C VAL A 200 -46.27 14.90 6.59
N ARG A 201 -46.40 15.07 7.91
CA ARG A 201 -47.51 15.82 8.52
C ARG A 201 -47.27 17.33 8.57
N SER A 202 -46.01 17.73 8.67
CA SER A 202 -45.61 19.12 8.82
C SER A 202 -45.72 19.88 7.51
N ARG A 203 -46.47 20.99 7.50
CA ARG A 203 -46.47 21.96 6.39
C ARG A 203 -45.36 23.01 6.49
N LYS A 204 -44.45 22.86 7.46
CA LYS A 204 -43.37 23.82 7.73
C LYS A 204 -42.15 23.63 6.81
N VAL A 205 -42.08 22.52 6.08
CA VAL A 205 -40.96 22.19 5.19
C VAL A 205 -41.50 22.10 3.76
N PRO A 206 -40.90 22.77 2.77
CA PRO A 206 -41.32 22.64 1.38
C PRO A 206 -41.22 21.20 0.85
N ASP A 207 -42.18 20.78 0.02
CA ASP A 207 -42.29 19.40 -0.47
C ASP A 207 -41.01 18.82 -1.11
N PRO A 208 -40.23 19.56 -1.92
CA PRO A 208 -38.99 19.04 -2.49
C PRO A 208 -37.98 18.63 -1.41
N TRP A 209 -37.85 19.43 -0.36
CA TRP A 209 -36.92 19.18 0.74
C TRP A 209 -37.45 18.16 1.74
N ALA A 210 -38.77 18.14 2.00
CA ALA A 210 -39.40 17.09 2.80
C ALA A 210 -39.14 15.71 2.17
N THR A 211 -39.36 15.58 0.85
CA THR A 211 -39.09 14.35 0.10
C THR A 211 -37.61 13.97 0.15
N ALA A 212 -36.71 14.93 -0.04
CA ALA A 212 -35.26 14.73 0.01
C ALA A 212 -34.77 14.25 1.39
N LEU A 213 -35.32 14.80 2.48
CA LEU A 213 -35.00 14.40 3.85
C LEU A 213 -35.56 13.01 4.17
N ILE A 214 -36.81 12.73 3.81
CA ILE A 214 -37.43 11.41 4.00
C ILE A 214 -36.62 10.32 3.29
N ALA A 215 -36.15 10.57 2.06
CA ALA A 215 -35.32 9.61 1.32
C ALA A 215 -34.02 9.26 2.08
N ARG A 216 -33.35 10.25 2.69
CA ARG A 216 -32.12 10.07 3.48
C ARG A 216 -32.37 9.32 4.78
N LEU A 217 -33.45 9.65 5.50
CA LEU A 217 -33.85 8.94 6.73
C LEU A 217 -34.21 7.48 6.43
N ASN A 218 -34.94 7.23 5.36
CA ASN A 218 -35.31 5.87 4.95
C ASN A 218 -34.10 5.06 4.46
N LEU A 219 -33.15 5.69 3.75
CA LEU A 219 -31.87 5.04 3.43
C LEU A 219 -31.14 4.63 4.72
N ARG A 220 -31.02 5.54 5.69
CA ARG A 220 -30.39 5.26 6.99
C ARG A 220 -31.09 4.11 7.73
N LYS A 221 -32.41 4.14 7.79
CA LYS A 221 -33.23 3.08 8.38
C LYS A 221 -33.00 1.74 7.69
N ALA A 222 -33.00 1.70 6.36
CA ALA A 222 -32.78 0.47 5.60
C ALA A 222 -31.39 -0.12 5.86
N LEU A 223 -30.34 0.69 5.89
CA LEU A 223 -28.98 0.22 6.24
C LEU A 223 -28.94 -0.37 7.65
N LEU A 224 -29.55 0.31 8.62
CA LEU A 224 -29.61 -0.16 10.01
C LEU A 224 -30.37 -1.49 10.13
N GLN A 225 -31.49 -1.64 9.41
CA GLN A 225 -32.25 -2.89 9.36
C GLN A 225 -31.46 -4.03 8.72
N ILE A 226 -30.68 -3.76 7.66
CA ILE A 226 -29.83 -4.78 7.04
C ILE A 226 -28.73 -5.24 8.01
N MET A 227 -28.13 -4.30 8.77
CA MET A 227 -27.08 -4.63 9.74
C MET A 227 -27.60 -5.45 10.94
N ASP A 228 -28.86 -5.25 11.35
CA ASP A 228 -29.50 -5.99 12.44
C ASP A 228 -30.14 -7.32 11.98
N ALA A 229 -30.38 -7.46 10.67
CA ALA A 229 -31.06 -8.62 10.12
C ALA A 229 -30.21 -9.91 10.22
N ASN A 230 -30.88 -11.00 10.58
CA ASN A 230 -30.28 -12.33 10.55
C ASN A 230 -30.42 -12.97 9.16
N ILE A 231 -29.33 -12.97 8.39
CA ILE A 231 -29.25 -13.49 7.01
C ILE A 231 -29.78 -14.93 6.90
N PHE A 232 -29.62 -15.76 7.93
CA PHE A 232 -30.01 -17.18 7.92
C PHE A 232 -31.50 -17.42 8.17
N LYS A 233 -32.15 -16.58 8.99
CA LYS A 233 -33.57 -16.75 9.33
C LYS A 233 -34.50 -16.24 8.23
N ALA A 234 -34.13 -15.15 7.57
CA ALA A 234 -35.00 -14.43 6.65
C ALA A 234 -34.24 -13.98 5.39
N SER A 235 -33.68 -14.93 4.64
CA SER A 235 -32.82 -14.64 3.48
C SER A 235 -33.55 -13.89 2.34
N THR A 236 -34.83 -14.14 2.12
CA THR A 236 -35.65 -13.40 1.14
C THR A 236 -35.89 -11.97 1.58
N ASP A 237 -36.20 -11.78 2.87
CA ASP A 237 -36.48 -10.46 3.44
C ASP A 237 -35.20 -9.63 3.46
N PHE A 238 -34.05 -10.26 3.71
CA PHE A 238 -32.73 -9.64 3.59
C PHE A 238 -32.47 -9.06 2.19
N LEU A 239 -32.76 -9.84 1.13
CA LEU A 239 -32.63 -9.34 -0.25
C LEU A 239 -33.59 -8.19 -0.53
N THR A 240 -34.82 -8.28 -0.03
CA THR A 240 -35.82 -7.21 -0.14
C THR A 240 -35.31 -5.92 0.51
N LEU A 241 -34.73 -6.02 1.73
CA LEU A 241 -34.13 -4.87 2.42
C LEU A 241 -32.97 -4.25 1.64
N VAL A 242 -32.08 -5.07 1.05
CA VAL A 242 -30.99 -4.58 0.20
C VAL A 242 -31.53 -3.82 -1.01
N ASN A 243 -32.57 -4.34 -1.67
CA ASN A 243 -33.19 -3.66 -2.81
C ASN A 243 -33.92 -2.37 -2.40
N VAL A 244 -34.58 -2.35 -1.24
CA VAL A 244 -35.18 -1.14 -0.67
C VAL A 244 -34.11 -0.07 -0.42
N ALA A 245 -32.96 -0.45 0.16
CA ALA A 245 -31.84 0.47 0.35
C ALA A 245 -31.28 1.01 -0.97
N ARG A 246 -31.14 0.17 -2.01
CA ARG A 246 -30.73 0.60 -3.36
C ARG A 246 -31.71 1.61 -3.96
N ASN A 247 -33.01 1.35 -3.82
CA ASN A 247 -34.05 2.26 -4.30
C ASN A 247 -33.98 3.62 -3.58
N HIS A 248 -33.84 3.63 -2.25
CA HIS A 248 -33.67 4.88 -1.49
C HIS A 248 -32.38 5.61 -1.86
N LEU A 249 -31.27 4.90 -2.05
CA LEU A 249 -30.00 5.50 -2.50
C LEU A 249 -30.15 6.13 -3.90
N HIS A 250 -30.88 5.48 -4.81
CA HIS A 250 -31.22 6.06 -6.11
C HIS A 250 -32.04 7.33 -5.96
N THR A 251 -33.08 7.34 -5.12
CA THR A 251 -33.86 8.55 -4.82
C THR A 251 -33.02 9.65 -4.20
N VAL A 252 -32.10 9.35 -3.26
CA VAL A 252 -31.21 10.37 -2.69
C VAL A 252 -30.36 11.03 -3.79
N ARG A 253 -29.91 10.27 -4.79
CA ARG A 253 -29.15 10.80 -5.93
C ARG A 253 -29.96 11.74 -6.83
N THR A 254 -31.28 11.61 -6.89
CA THR A 254 -32.13 12.53 -7.66
C THR A 254 -32.36 13.87 -6.95
N TYR A 255 -32.08 13.94 -5.64
CA TYR A 255 -32.18 15.15 -4.82
C TYR A 255 -30.82 15.52 -4.20
N PRO A 256 -29.85 16.01 -5.01
CA PRO A 256 -28.55 16.42 -4.51
C PRO A 256 -28.67 17.62 -3.55
N SER A 257 -27.90 17.62 -2.47
CA SER A 257 -27.82 18.76 -1.55
C SER A 257 -26.87 19.83 -2.10
N PRO A 258 -27.26 21.12 -2.09
CA PRO A 258 -26.36 22.21 -2.44
C PRO A 258 -25.31 22.41 -1.35
N GLU A 259 -24.14 22.91 -1.73
CA GLU A 259 -23.13 23.30 -0.74
C GLU A 259 -23.57 24.58 -0.03
N PRO A 260 -23.59 24.62 1.32
CA PRO A 260 -23.98 25.81 2.07
C PRO A 260 -23.03 26.98 1.81
N ALA A 261 -23.55 28.21 1.87
CA ALA A 261 -22.77 29.43 1.79
C ALA A 261 -21.65 29.45 2.86
N ALA A 262 -20.60 30.24 2.63
CA ALA A 262 -19.45 30.32 3.55
C ALA A 262 -19.84 30.72 4.98
N GLU A 263 -20.86 31.57 5.12
CA GLU A 263 -21.37 32.05 6.42
C GLU A 263 -22.51 31.20 6.99
N SER A 264 -22.86 30.08 6.33
CA SER A 264 -23.93 29.21 6.81
C SER A 264 -23.56 28.57 8.16
N PRO A 265 -24.46 28.58 9.16
CA PRO A 265 -24.24 27.90 10.43
C PRO A 265 -24.04 26.38 10.27
N ALA A 266 -24.51 25.78 9.16
CA ALA A 266 -24.32 24.37 8.88
C ALA A 266 -22.84 23.96 8.76
N ARG A 267 -21.96 24.86 8.33
CA ARG A 267 -20.50 24.59 8.26
C ARG A 267 -19.84 24.48 9.63
N LEU A 268 -20.44 25.08 10.66
CA LEU A 268 -19.97 24.97 12.04
C LEU A 268 -20.31 23.62 12.67
N ALA A 269 -21.22 22.85 12.07
CA ALA A 269 -21.57 21.49 12.51
C ALA A 269 -20.40 20.49 12.44
N PHE A 270 -19.34 20.82 11.68
CA PHE A 270 -18.18 19.95 11.48
C PHE A 270 -16.93 20.64 11.99
N ASP A 271 -16.24 20.04 12.96
CA ASP A 271 -14.94 20.46 13.48
C ASP A 271 -13.84 19.42 13.16
N PRO A 272 -12.96 19.69 12.18
CA PRO A 272 -11.88 18.76 11.84
C PRO A 272 -10.78 18.70 12.93
N TYR A 273 -10.78 19.65 13.87
CA TYR A 273 -9.80 19.71 14.97
C TYR A 273 -10.34 19.16 16.29
N ILE A 274 -11.56 18.59 16.28
CA ILE A 274 -12.22 18.08 17.48
C ILE A 274 -11.39 17.02 18.23
N ALA A 275 -10.53 16.29 17.52
CA ALA A 275 -9.63 15.29 18.10
C ALA A 275 -8.72 15.88 19.20
N ARG A 276 -8.47 17.20 19.20
CA ARG A 276 -7.77 17.92 20.29
C ARG A 276 -8.54 17.90 21.62
N LYS A 277 -9.87 17.84 21.56
CA LYS A 277 -10.75 17.86 22.74
C LYS A 277 -11.18 16.46 23.18
N LEU A 278 -10.87 15.44 22.40
CA LEU A 278 -11.18 14.05 22.70
C LEU A 278 -9.98 13.37 23.38
N ASN A 279 -10.25 12.35 24.20
CA ASN A 279 -9.22 11.51 24.80
C ASN A 279 -8.61 10.54 23.77
N SER A 280 -7.92 11.06 22.74
CA SER A 280 -7.28 10.23 21.72
C SER A 280 -5.78 10.10 21.94
N THR A 281 -5.28 8.88 21.73
CA THR A 281 -3.85 8.56 21.75
C THR A 281 -3.23 8.58 20.35
N VAL A 282 -3.98 9.03 19.34
CA VAL A 282 -3.52 9.15 17.96
C VAL A 282 -3.10 10.59 17.66
N PRO A 283 -1.94 10.82 16.99
CA PRO A 283 -1.56 12.15 16.52
C PRO A 283 -2.68 12.82 15.71
N ILE A 284 -2.86 14.13 15.93
CA ILE A 284 -3.94 14.90 15.32
C ILE A 284 -3.71 15.02 13.82
N ARG A 285 -4.73 14.63 13.04
CA ARG A 285 -4.69 14.70 11.57
C ARG A 285 -6.03 15.17 11.02
N VAL A 286 -5.98 16.23 10.22
CA VAL A 286 -7.14 16.66 9.42
C VAL A 286 -7.20 15.78 8.16
N ILE A 287 -8.35 15.16 7.95
CA ILE A 287 -8.62 14.31 6.79
C ILE A 287 -9.39 15.13 5.75
N ASP A 288 -8.90 15.12 4.51
CA ASP A 288 -9.63 15.70 3.39
C ASP A 288 -10.91 14.89 3.14
N VAL A 289 -12.07 15.53 3.33
CA VAL A 289 -13.36 14.86 3.16
C VAL A 289 -13.68 14.75 1.66
N PRO A 290 -13.84 13.54 1.11
CA PRO A 290 -14.09 13.33 -0.30
C PRO A 290 -15.49 13.81 -0.71
N SER A 291 -15.74 13.80 -2.02
CA SER A 291 -17.07 14.14 -2.55
C SER A 291 -18.13 13.14 -2.07
N VAL A 292 -19.36 13.62 -1.89
CA VAL A 292 -20.50 12.75 -1.50
C VAL A 292 -20.74 11.61 -2.50
N THR A 293 -20.39 11.82 -3.78
CA THR A 293 -20.48 10.78 -4.82
C THR A 293 -19.59 9.58 -4.52
N GLU A 294 -18.42 9.79 -3.92
CA GLU A 294 -17.55 8.69 -3.48
C GLU A 294 -18.13 7.92 -2.30
N ALA A 295 -18.79 8.62 -1.37
CA ALA A 295 -19.54 7.98 -0.29
C ALA A 295 -20.67 7.10 -0.87
N TRP A 296 -21.44 7.62 -1.84
CA TRP A 296 -22.50 6.84 -2.50
C TRP A 296 -21.99 5.61 -3.24
N ARG A 297 -20.81 5.68 -3.88
CA ARG A 297 -20.18 4.48 -4.46
C ARG A 297 -19.75 3.47 -3.40
N SER A 298 -19.34 3.94 -2.23
CA SER A 298 -18.95 3.09 -1.11
C SER A 298 -20.15 2.37 -0.50
N ILE A 299 -21.30 3.05 -0.42
CA ILE A 299 -22.57 2.42 0.01
C ILE A 299 -23.07 1.42 -1.04
N ASP A 300 -22.99 1.71 -2.34
CA ASP A 300 -23.29 0.71 -3.39
C ASP A 300 -22.44 -0.56 -3.19
N ALA A 301 -21.14 -0.40 -2.95
CA ALA A 301 -20.23 -1.53 -2.74
C ALA A 301 -20.54 -2.31 -1.45
N LEU A 302 -21.02 -1.63 -0.41
CA LEU A 302 -21.51 -2.26 0.82
C LEU A 302 -22.78 -3.10 0.56
N LEU A 303 -23.73 -2.57 -0.21
CA LEU A 303 -24.96 -3.27 -0.61
C LEU A 303 -24.65 -4.50 -1.48
N ASP A 304 -23.72 -4.37 -2.42
CA ASP A 304 -23.23 -5.49 -3.23
C ASP A 304 -22.54 -6.56 -2.37
N GLY A 305 -21.80 -6.13 -1.34
CA GLY A 305 -21.17 -7.02 -0.36
C GLY A 305 -22.20 -7.85 0.42
N TRP A 306 -23.28 -7.23 0.88
CA TRP A 306 -24.37 -7.93 1.58
C TRP A 306 -25.12 -8.91 0.68
N GLU A 307 -25.40 -8.54 -0.57
CA GLU A 307 -26.03 -9.47 -1.53
C GLU A 307 -25.13 -10.70 -1.77
N GLU A 308 -23.82 -10.50 -1.91
CA GLU A 308 -22.88 -11.61 -2.04
C GLU A 308 -22.85 -12.49 -0.79
N GLN A 309 -22.85 -11.91 0.41
CA GLN A 309 -22.92 -12.65 1.68
C GLN A 309 -24.15 -13.54 1.74
N ARG A 310 -25.30 -13.04 1.26
CA ARG A 310 -26.54 -13.82 1.15
C ARG A 310 -26.39 -15.01 0.21
N LEU A 311 -25.77 -14.83 -0.96
CA LEU A 311 -25.55 -15.92 -1.90
C LEU A 311 -24.59 -16.98 -1.34
N LEU A 312 -23.54 -16.53 -0.65
CA LEU A 312 -22.59 -17.41 0.03
C LEU A 312 -23.25 -18.18 1.19
N SER A 313 -24.11 -17.53 1.98
CA SER A 313 -24.81 -18.20 3.09
C SER A 313 -25.75 -19.31 2.65
N LEU A 314 -26.25 -19.25 1.41
CA LEU A 314 -27.10 -20.30 0.81
C LEU A 314 -26.29 -21.48 0.25
N THR A 315 -24.98 -21.33 0.12
CA THR A 315 -24.11 -22.32 -0.51
C THR A 315 -23.41 -23.18 0.54
N ALA A 316 -23.65 -24.49 0.48
CA ALA A 316 -23.05 -25.48 1.37
C ALA A 316 -21.68 -26.00 0.90
N ASN A 317 -21.19 -25.56 -0.26
CA ASN A 317 -19.94 -26.05 -0.85
C ASN A 317 -18.75 -25.17 -0.43
N VAL A 318 -17.76 -25.76 0.25
CA VAL A 318 -16.56 -25.06 0.72
C VAL A 318 -15.71 -24.58 -0.46
N SER A 319 -15.66 -25.34 -1.55
CA SER A 319 -14.98 -24.94 -2.80
C SER A 319 -15.53 -23.65 -3.40
N THR A 320 -16.84 -23.39 -3.24
CA THR A 320 -17.45 -22.16 -3.75
C THR A 320 -16.99 -20.94 -2.95
N TRP A 321 -16.85 -21.07 -1.63
CA TRP A 321 -16.28 -20.04 -0.78
C TRP A 321 -14.83 -19.75 -1.15
N GLU A 322 -14.03 -20.79 -1.40
CA GLU A 322 -12.65 -20.66 -1.90
C GLU A 322 -12.60 -19.91 -3.23
N LEU A 323 -13.39 -20.35 -4.22
CA LEU A 323 -13.41 -19.78 -5.55
C LEU A 323 -13.80 -18.30 -5.53
N VAL A 324 -14.88 -17.94 -4.84
CA VAL A 324 -15.33 -16.55 -4.74
C VAL A 324 -14.27 -15.69 -4.05
N GLY A 325 -13.73 -16.13 -2.91
CA GLY A 325 -12.70 -15.41 -2.19
C GLY A 325 -11.44 -15.17 -3.05
N ASN A 326 -10.98 -16.19 -3.77
CA ASN A 326 -9.85 -16.08 -4.69
C ASN A 326 -10.16 -15.11 -5.85
N LEU A 327 -11.28 -15.30 -6.56
CA LEU A 327 -11.66 -14.45 -7.68
C LEU A 327 -11.72 -12.97 -7.29
N ARG A 328 -12.30 -12.66 -6.12
CA ARG A 328 -12.43 -11.29 -5.63
C ARG A 328 -11.09 -10.63 -5.33
N ALA A 329 -10.11 -11.39 -4.88
CA ALA A 329 -8.77 -10.88 -4.68
C ALA A 329 -8.02 -10.63 -6.00
N TRP A 330 -8.40 -11.31 -7.09
CA TRP A 330 -7.73 -11.26 -8.39
C TRP A 330 -8.39 -10.34 -9.43
N LEU A 331 -9.51 -9.69 -9.09
CA LEU A 331 -10.15 -8.73 -10.00
C LEU A 331 -9.20 -7.53 -10.28
N PRO A 332 -9.07 -7.08 -11.54
CA PRO A 332 -8.20 -5.95 -11.91
C PRO A 332 -8.51 -4.66 -11.16
N ILE A 333 -9.80 -4.44 -10.90
CA ILE A 333 -10.32 -3.40 -10.01
C ILE A 333 -11.05 -4.16 -8.89
N PRO A 334 -10.38 -4.47 -7.77
CA PRO A 334 -11.05 -5.15 -6.68
C PRO A 334 -12.21 -4.28 -6.21
N PRO A 335 -13.42 -4.85 -6.01
CA PRO A 335 -14.55 -4.08 -5.51
C PRO A 335 -14.16 -3.46 -4.16
N LEU A 336 -14.56 -2.21 -3.93
CA LEU A 336 -14.28 -1.50 -2.69
C LEU A 336 -14.95 -2.25 -1.53
N ARG A 337 -14.19 -3.07 -0.81
CA ARG A 337 -14.70 -3.84 0.33
C ARG A 337 -14.24 -3.21 1.62
N THR A 338 -15.22 -2.69 2.35
CA THR A 338 -14.96 -2.16 3.68
C THR A 338 -14.47 -3.28 4.61
N PRO A 339 -13.63 -2.99 5.61
CA PRO A 339 -13.26 -3.92 6.67
C PRO A 339 -14.50 -4.57 7.30
N TYR A 340 -15.60 -3.83 7.41
CA TYR A 340 -16.87 -4.35 7.91
C TYR A 340 -17.38 -5.52 7.06
N THR A 341 -17.51 -5.36 5.74
CA THR A 341 -17.93 -6.48 4.86
C THR A 341 -17.00 -7.67 4.94
N ARG A 342 -15.68 -7.43 5.05
CA ARG A 342 -14.68 -8.50 5.17
C ARG A 342 -14.80 -9.25 6.50
N SER A 343 -15.05 -8.54 7.59
CA SER A 343 -15.29 -9.15 8.90
C SER A 343 -16.61 -9.91 8.90
N SER A 344 -17.70 -9.28 8.46
CA SER A 344 -19.02 -9.90 8.51
C SER A 344 -19.14 -11.11 7.59
N THR A 345 -18.46 -11.14 6.43
CA THR A 345 -18.42 -12.36 5.60
C THR A 345 -17.72 -13.53 6.34
N GLN A 346 -16.68 -13.25 7.14
CA GLN A 346 -16.04 -14.28 7.96
C GLN A 346 -16.99 -14.77 9.07
N SER A 347 -17.72 -13.85 9.72
CA SER A 347 -18.75 -14.17 10.72
C SER A 347 -19.88 -15.01 10.12
N VAL A 348 -20.32 -14.74 8.88
CA VAL A 348 -21.35 -15.53 8.18
C VAL A 348 -20.84 -16.95 7.94
N PHE A 349 -19.57 -17.15 7.59
CA PHE A 349 -19.04 -18.50 7.42
C PHE A 349 -18.99 -19.27 8.75
N TYR A 350 -18.43 -18.66 9.79
CA TYR A 350 -18.24 -19.29 11.10
C TYR A 350 -18.34 -18.26 12.23
N ASP A 351 -19.34 -18.42 13.10
CA ASP A 351 -19.64 -17.49 14.19
C ASP A 351 -18.90 -17.79 15.52
N GLY A 352 -18.05 -18.82 15.52
CA GLY A 352 -17.34 -19.32 16.71
C GLY A 352 -17.98 -20.57 17.33
N LEU A 353 -19.23 -20.88 17.00
CA LEU A 353 -19.96 -22.05 17.47
C LEU A 353 -20.36 -22.97 16.31
N LEU A 354 -21.02 -22.42 15.29
CA LEU A 354 -21.57 -23.14 14.15
C LEU A 354 -21.04 -22.56 12.83
N VAL A 355 -20.90 -23.44 11.85
CA VAL A 355 -20.59 -23.11 10.46
C VAL A 355 -21.89 -22.86 9.72
N LEU A 356 -22.00 -21.72 9.04
CA LEU A 356 -23.22 -21.26 8.36
C LEU A 356 -24.46 -21.26 9.28
N ASN A 357 -24.27 -21.01 10.58
CA ASN A 357 -25.31 -21.02 11.62
C ASN A 357 -26.19 -22.29 11.62
N LYS A 358 -25.64 -23.41 11.15
CA LYS A 358 -26.38 -24.67 10.96
C LYS A 358 -25.56 -25.91 11.27
N PHE A 359 -24.29 -25.90 10.90
CA PHE A 359 -23.45 -27.09 10.91
C PHE A 359 -22.41 -27.05 12.03
N ASN A 360 -22.10 -28.20 12.61
CA ASN A 360 -21.00 -28.34 13.55
C ASN A 360 -19.64 -28.36 12.83
N LEU A 361 -18.54 -28.31 13.57
CA LEU A 361 -17.20 -28.33 12.97
C LEU A 361 -16.91 -29.62 12.18
N THR A 362 -17.47 -30.77 12.58
CA THR A 362 -17.31 -32.06 11.86
C THR A 362 -17.82 -32.02 10.43
N TRP A 363 -18.80 -31.17 10.15
CA TRP A 363 -19.31 -30.97 8.81
C TRP A 363 -18.26 -30.44 7.84
N VAL A 364 -17.33 -29.57 8.29
CA VAL A 364 -16.27 -29.02 7.42
C VAL A 364 -15.32 -30.14 6.97
N ILE A 365 -14.98 -31.06 7.87
CA ILE A 365 -14.17 -32.24 7.54
C ILE A 365 -14.91 -33.11 6.52
N ASP A 366 -16.18 -33.40 6.78
CA ASP A 366 -16.98 -34.23 5.87
C ASP A 366 -17.08 -33.61 4.48
N ARG A 367 -17.41 -32.31 4.39
CA ARG A 367 -17.45 -31.58 3.11
C ARG A 367 -16.11 -31.58 2.41
N PHE A 368 -15.00 -31.40 3.12
CA PHE A 368 -13.67 -31.44 2.53
C PHE A 368 -13.42 -32.77 1.80
N PHE A 369 -13.66 -33.91 2.45
CA PHE A 369 -13.47 -35.22 1.80
C PHE A 369 -14.52 -35.48 0.71
N PHE A 370 -15.75 -35.05 0.93
CA PHE A 370 -16.82 -35.23 -0.05
C PHE A 370 -16.58 -34.44 -1.34
N GLU A 371 -16.14 -33.18 -1.24
CA GLU A 371 -15.88 -32.31 -2.39
C GLU A 371 -14.57 -32.68 -3.11
N THR A 372 -13.56 -33.19 -2.41
CA THR A 372 -12.26 -33.54 -3.02
C THR A 372 -12.17 -34.98 -3.52
N LEU A 373 -12.76 -35.94 -2.80
CA LEU A 373 -12.64 -37.37 -3.06
C LEU A 373 -13.97 -38.07 -3.38
N GLY A 374 -15.10 -37.39 -3.21
CA GLY A 374 -16.42 -37.98 -3.44
C GLY A 374 -16.87 -38.95 -2.34
N VAL A 375 -16.16 -39.03 -1.21
CA VAL A 375 -16.45 -39.95 -0.10
C VAL A 375 -16.65 -39.18 1.20
N SER A 376 -17.53 -39.67 2.07
CA SER A 376 -17.76 -39.04 3.38
C SER A 376 -16.59 -39.26 4.33
N TYR A 377 -16.42 -38.36 5.31
CA TYR A 377 -15.42 -38.53 6.36
C TYR A 377 -15.63 -39.84 7.14
N GLN A 378 -16.89 -40.20 7.39
CA GLN A 378 -17.24 -41.42 8.13
C GLN A 378 -16.83 -42.69 7.37
N SER A 379 -16.97 -42.69 6.04
CA SER A 379 -16.51 -43.78 5.19
C SER A 379 -14.99 -43.95 5.25
N VAL A 380 -14.24 -42.84 5.22
CA VAL A 380 -12.78 -42.84 5.38
C VAL A 380 -12.39 -43.38 6.75
N TYR A 381 -13.03 -42.89 7.82
CA TYR A 381 -12.74 -43.31 9.19
C TYR A 381 -12.96 -44.81 9.40
N HIS A 382 -14.09 -45.35 8.94
CA HIS A 382 -14.39 -46.78 9.04
C HIS A 382 -13.42 -47.64 8.22
N PHE A 383 -13.14 -47.25 6.98
CA PHE A 383 -12.24 -48.01 6.12
C PHE A 383 -10.84 -48.11 6.73
N VAL A 384 -10.29 -46.98 7.19
CA VAL A 384 -8.98 -46.97 7.83
C VAL A 384 -9.01 -47.77 9.12
N GLY A 385 -10.02 -47.61 9.97
CA GLY A 385 -10.15 -48.37 11.22
C GLY A 385 -10.13 -49.89 11.03
N GLN A 386 -10.73 -50.40 9.95
CA GLN A 386 -10.75 -51.83 9.64
C GLN A 386 -9.45 -52.36 9.00
N ASN A 387 -8.71 -51.50 8.30
CA ASN A 387 -7.59 -51.91 7.45
C ASN A 387 -6.22 -51.40 7.94
N TYR A 388 -6.15 -50.75 9.10
CA TYR A 388 -4.92 -50.21 9.66
C TYR A 388 -4.02 -51.31 10.22
N ARG A 389 -2.78 -51.40 9.73
CA ARG A 389 -1.85 -52.51 10.04
C ARG A 389 -0.92 -52.26 11.22
N SER A 390 -0.78 -51.02 11.69
CA SER A 390 0.17 -50.68 12.75
C SER A 390 -0.38 -50.99 14.14
N GLN A 391 0.52 -51.30 15.08
CA GLN A 391 0.20 -51.57 16.49
C GLN A 391 -0.32 -50.34 17.23
N ARG A 392 0.05 -49.13 16.78
CA ARG A 392 -0.47 -47.88 17.35
C ARG A 392 -1.79 -47.54 16.66
N PRO A 393 -2.79 -46.96 17.34
CA PRO A 393 -4.00 -46.50 16.68
C PRO A 393 -3.67 -45.36 15.68
N PRO A 394 -4.44 -45.22 14.58
CA PRO A 394 -4.28 -44.10 13.66
C PRO A 394 -4.47 -42.75 14.38
N PRO A 395 -3.71 -41.70 14.05
CA PRO A 395 -3.69 -40.42 14.75
C PRO A 395 -4.92 -39.53 14.42
N TRP A 396 -6.13 -40.08 14.50
CA TRP A 396 -7.35 -39.42 14.06
C TRP A 396 -7.72 -38.19 14.89
N ALA A 397 -7.53 -38.23 16.21
CA ALA A 397 -7.84 -37.10 17.09
C ALA A 397 -7.00 -35.86 16.73
N ASP A 398 -5.74 -36.06 16.34
CA ASP A 398 -4.85 -34.97 15.93
C ASP A 398 -5.19 -34.44 14.55
N ILE A 399 -5.55 -35.33 13.62
CA ILE A 399 -6.01 -34.97 12.27
C ILE A 399 -7.30 -34.15 12.35
N GLN A 400 -8.28 -34.59 13.13
CA GLN A 400 -9.54 -33.86 13.31
C GLN A 400 -9.27 -32.48 13.90
N ARG A 401 -8.58 -32.39 15.05
CA ARG A 401 -8.26 -31.11 15.71
C ARG A 401 -7.51 -30.15 14.79
N GLY A 402 -6.50 -30.65 14.06
CA GLY A 402 -5.73 -29.85 13.11
C GLY A 402 -6.56 -29.39 11.91
N HIS A 403 -7.38 -30.28 11.36
CA HIS A 403 -8.17 -30.01 10.15
C HIS A 403 -9.19 -28.89 10.36
N PHE A 404 -9.93 -28.91 11.48
CA PHE A 404 -10.93 -27.89 11.78
C PHE A 404 -10.32 -26.50 11.71
N LYS A 405 -9.29 -26.28 12.53
CA LYS A 405 -8.58 -25.02 12.62
C LYS A 405 -7.98 -24.63 11.28
N LEU A 406 -7.42 -25.58 10.54
CA LEU A 406 -6.80 -25.30 9.25
C LEU A 406 -7.80 -24.80 8.22
N MET A 407 -8.93 -25.49 8.06
CA MET A 407 -9.92 -25.18 7.03
C MET A 407 -10.76 -23.97 7.36
N THR A 408 -11.20 -23.81 8.62
CA THR A 408 -11.98 -22.63 9.01
C THR A 408 -11.17 -21.35 8.88
N GLU A 409 -9.92 -21.36 9.35
CA GLU A 409 -9.03 -20.21 9.22
C GLU A 409 -8.61 -19.96 7.76
N TYR A 410 -8.45 -21.00 6.94
CA TYR A 410 -8.19 -20.84 5.51
C TYR A 410 -9.32 -20.08 4.81
N ILE A 411 -10.58 -20.51 5.00
CA ILE A 411 -11.74 -19.87 4.37
C ILE A 411 -11.89 -18.43 4.87
N ARG A 412 -11.66 -18.19 6.16
CA ARG A 412 -11.70 -16.84 6.74
C ARG A 412 -10.61 -15.93 6.16
N ALA A 413 -9.40 -16.45 5.99
CA ALA A 413 -8.26 -15.71 5.46
C ALA A 413 -8.42 -15.26 3.99
N LEU A 414 -9.35 -15.86 3.23
CA LEU A 414 -9.72 -15.37 1.90
C LEU A 414 -10.24 -13.93 1.91
N TRP A 415 -10.80 -13.50 3.05
CA TRP A 415 -11.38 -12.17 3.24
C TRP A 415 -10.44 -11.18 3.93
N TYR A 416 -9.18 -11.56 4.18
CA TYR A 416 -8.17 -10.62 4.65
C TYR A 416 -7.77 -9.61 3.58
N ASN A 417 -7.15 -8.50 4.01
CA ASN A 417 -6.48 -7.62 3.06
C ASN A 417 -5.36 -8.40 2.33
N PRO A 418 -5.00 -8.02 1.09
CA PRO A 418 -4.04 -8.79 0.27
C PRO A 418 -2.70 -9.10 0.97
N CYS A 419 -2.18 -8.15 1.75
CA CYS A 419 -0.93 -8.32 2.50
C CYS A 419 -1.06 -9.34 3.64
N ARG A 420 -2.16 -9.30 4.40
CA ARG A 420 -2.45 -10.24 5.50
C ARG A 420 -2.81 -11.62 4.97
N ARG A 421 -3.61 -11.71 3.90
CA ARG A 421 -3.94 -12.96 3.20
C ARG A 421 -2.66 -13.71 2.80
N ARG A 422 -1.71 -13.03 2.15
CA ARG A 422 -0.44 -13.64 1.76
C ARG A 422 0.39 -14.11 2.96
N ARG A 423 0.51 -13.28 4.01
CA ARG A 423 1.26 -13.64 5.23
C ARG A 423 0.64 -14.86 5.94
N PHE A 424 -0.68 -14.91 6.02
CA PHE A 424 -1.41 -16.05 6.58
C PHE A 424 -1.13 -17.31 5.77
N PHE A 425 -1.29 -17.26 4.44
CA PHE A 425 -1.02 -18.40 3.56
C PHE A 425 0.42 -18.91 3.67
N MET A 426 1.41 -18.03 3.79
CA MET A 426 2.79 -18.45 4.03
C MET A 426 2.95 -19.24 5.33
N LYS A 427 2.24 -18.86 6.38
CA LYS A 427 2.25 -19.55 7.68
C LYS A 427 1.50 -20.88 7.62
N SER A 428 0.32 -20.91 6.99
CA SER A 428 -0.54 -22.10 6.93
C SER A 428 0.04 -23.23 6.08
N LEU A 429 1.02 -22.96 5.20
CA LEU A 429 1.73 -23.99 4.44
C LEU A 429 2.42 -25.04 5.31
N VAL A 430 2.91 -24.64 6.49
CA VAL A 430 3.51 -25.58 7.44
C VAL A 430 2.45 -26.50 8.02
N ASP A 431 1.31 -25.95 8.43
CA ASP A 431 0.19 -26.72 8.98
C ASP A 431 -0.40 -27.68 7.93
N LEU A 432 -0.53 -27.23 6.67
CA LEU A 432 -0.92 -28.08 5.53
C LEU A 432 0.08 -29.20 5.26
N HIS A 433 1.39 -28.93 5.44
CA HIS A 433 2.41 -29.97 5.27
C HIS A 433 2.34 -31.01 6.38
N ILE A 434 2.18 -30.59 7.64
CA ILE A 434 1.98 -31.51 8.77
C ILE A 434 0.75 -32.38 8.50
N TYR A 435 -0.37 -31.77 8.07
CA TYR A 435 -1.59 -32.50 7.73
C TYR A 435 -1.36 -33.54 6.61
N TYR A 436 -0.66 -33.16 5.53
CA TYR A 436 -0.27 -34.07 4.45
C TYR A 436 0.58 -35.25 4.94
N THR A 437 1.58 -35.00 5.79
CA THR A 437 2.44 -36.05 6.34
C THR A 437 1.64 -37.04 7.18
N ARG A 438 0.66 -36.57 7.96
CA ARG A 438 -0.23 -37.44 8.75
C ARG A 438 -1.13 -38.34 7.88
N LEU A 439 -1.70 -37.80 6.80
CA LEU A 439 -2.45 -38.64 5.85
C LEU A 439 -1.55 -39.64 5.13
N THR A 440 -0.30 -39.25 4.85
CA THR A 440 0.71 -40.14 4.25
C THR A 440 1.07 -41.29 5.20
N GLU A 441 1.27 -40.99 6.48
CA GLU A 441 1.47 -41.99 7.55
C GLU A 441 0.29 -42.98 7.62
N ILE A 442 -0.95 -42.50 7.46
CA ILE A 442 -2.12 -43.39 7.42
C ILE A 442 -2.05 -44.34 6.22
N VAL A 443 -1.84 -43.82 5.01
CA VAL A 443 -1.82 -44.64 3.80
C VAL A 443 -0.65 -45.62 3.78
N ALA A 444 0.50 -45.25 4.37
CA ALA A 444 1.64 -46.16 4.51
C ALA A 444 1.33 -47.40 5.39
N ASN A 445 0.34 -47.30 6.28
CA ASN A 445 -0.11 -48.39 7.16
C ASN A 445 -1.38 -49.10 6.64
N LEU A 446 -1.87 -48.76 5.44
CA LEU A 446 -2.95 -49.47 4.76
C LEU A 446 -2.41 -50.63 3.90
N PRO A 447 -3.30 -51.49 3.34
CA PRO A 447 -2.87 -52.55 2.46
C PRO A 447 -2.12 -52.09 1.21
N GLU A 448 -0.92 -52.64 0.98
CA GLU A 448 -0.06 -52.29 -0.16
C GLU A 448 -0.73 -52.58 -1.53
N ASN A 449 -1.65 -53.53 -1.59
CA ASN A 449 -2.32 -53.98 -2.81
C ASN A 449 -3.55 -53.14 -3.21
N LEU A 450 -3.72 -51.92 -2.68
CA LEU A 450 -4.83 -51.06 -3.08
C LEU A 450 -4.68 -50.62 -4.55
N PRO A 451 -5.69 -50.86 -5.41
CA PRO A 451 -5.64 -50.46 -6.81
C PRO A 451 -5.55 -48.94 -6.93
N SER A 452 -4.98 -48.44 -8.03
CA SER A 452 -4.86 -46.99 -8.28
C SER A 452 -6.22 -46.29 -8.42
N THR A 453 -7.28 -47.04 -8.71
CA THR A 453 -8.66 -46.56 -8.74
C THR A 453 -9.28 -46.43 -7.35
N ASN A 454 -8.64 -46.96 -6.30
CA ASN A 454 -9.17 -46.84 -4.94
C ASN A 454 -8.90 -45.44 -4.38
N VAL A 455 -9.97 -44.71 -4.08
CA VAL A 455 -9.95 -43.36 -3.50
C VAL A 455 -9.10 -43.26 -2.23
N MET A 456 -9.06 -44.31 -1.39
CA MET A 456 -8.32 -44.31 -0.12
C MET A 456 -6.81 -44.23 -0.31
N LYS A 457 -6.28 -44.70 -1.45
CA LYS A 457 -4.88 -44.56 -1.82
C LYS A 457 -4.47 -43.09 -2.04
N HIS A 458 -5.45 -42.25 -2.38
CA HIS A 458 -5.26 -40.83 -2.71
C HIS A 458 -5.61 -39.89 -1.56
N LEU A 459 -5.78 -40.38 -0.33
CA LEU A 459 -5.98 -39.53 0.85
C LEU A 459 -4.89 -38.44 1.00
N PRO A 460 -3.59 -38.68 0.79
CA PRO A 460 -2.60 -37.61 0.87
C PRO A 460 -2.76 -36.58 -0.25
N ALA A 461 -3.29 -36.99 -1.41
CA ALA A 461 -3.48 -36.11 -2.56
C ALA A 461 -4.50 -35.01 -2.26
N CYS A 462 -5.53 -35.27 -1.45
CA CYS A 462 -6.50 -34.24 -1.09
C CYS A 462 -5.86 -33.09 -0.29
N ALA A 463 -4.97 -33.37 0.68
CA ALA A 463 -4.21 -32.34 1.37
C ALA A 463 -3.20 -31.64 0.44
N LEU A 464 -2.63 -32.38 -0.51
CA LEU A 464 -1.64 -31.86 -1.44
C LEU A 464 -2.23 -30.85 -2.43
N VAL A 465 -3.45 -31.09 -2.94
CA VAL A 465 -4.18 -30.13 -3.81
C VAL A 465 -4.33 -28.77 -3.12
N TRP A 466 -4.79 -28.75 -1.88
CA TRP A 466 -4.96 -27.51 -1.11
C TRP A 466 -3.62 -26.84 -0.84
N ARG A 467 -2.60 -27.62 -0.44
CA ARG A 467 -1.25 -27.10 -0.27
C ARG A 467 -0.73 -26.44 -1.55
N LEU A 468 -0.82 -27.12 -2.70
CA LEU A 468 -0.38 -26.58 -3.99
C LEU A 468 -1.18 -25.35 -4.42
N SER A 469 -2.49 -25.30 -4.11
CA SER A 469 -3.32 -24.10 -4.28
C SER A 469 -2.74 -22.92 -3.48
N VAL A 470 -2.44 -23.12 -2.19
CA VAL A 470 -1.85 -22.07 -1.33
C VAL A 470 -0.48 -21.61 -1.84
N ILE A 471 0.38 -22.54 -2.28
CA ILE A 471 1.69 -22.18 -2.85
C ILE A 471 1.51 -21.31 -4.09
N ARG A 472 0.59 -21.69 -4.98
CA ARG A 472 0.25 -20.90 -6.18
C ARG A 472 -0.20 -19.50 -5.78
N GLU A 473 -1.13 -19.36 -4.83
CA GLU A 473 -1.62 -18.06 -4.36
C GLU A 473 -0.50 -17.20 -3.74
N VAL A 474 0.40 -17.78 -2.95
CA VAL A 474 1.54 -17.07 -2.34
C VAL A 474 2.50 -16.53 -3.40
N VAL A 475 2.76 -17.33 -4.44
CA VAL A 475 3.64 -16.94 -5.54
C VAL A 475 2.98 -15.85 -6.38
N LEU A 476 1.73 -16.07 -6.81
CA LEU A 476 1.00 -15.12 -7.63
C LEU A 476 0.79 -13.80 -6.90
N SER A 477 0.42 -13.81 -5.62
CA SER A 477 0.20 -12.58 -4.83
C SER A 477 1.46 -11.75 -4.68
N GLY A 478 2.65 -12.35 -4.83
CA GLY A 478 3.90 -11.60 -4.93
C GLY A 478 3.97 -10.69 -6.16
N PHE A 479 3.30 -11.02 -7.27
CA PHE A 479 3.16 -10.11 -8.41
C PHE A 479 2.15 -8.99 -8.11
N GLN A 480 1.00 -9.34 -7.54
CA GLN A 480 -0.04 -8.37 -7.15
C GLN A 480 0.48 -7.29 -6.19
N LEU A 481 1.31 -7.71 -5.22
CA LEU A 481 1.90 -6.86 -4.20
C LEU A 481 3.25 -6.25 -4.62
N GLU A 482 3.65 -6.42 -5.88
CA GLU A 482 4.92 -5.93 -6.44
C GLU A 482 6.17 -6.33 -5.62
N LEU A 483 6.16 -7.54 -5.04
CA LEU A 483 7.25 -8.04 -4.18
C LEU A 483 8.45 -8.57 -4.96
N TYR A 484 8.27 -8.86 -6.25
CA TYR A 484 9.35 -9.36 -7.10
C TYR A 484 10.04 -8.23 -7.85
N THR A 485 11.37 -8.19 -7.72
CA THR A 485 12.19 -7.34 -8.61
C THR A 485 12.06 -7.82 -10.05
N SER A 486 12.38 -6.96 -11.02
CA SER A 486 12.30 -7.31 -12.46
C SER A 486 13.07 -8.58 -12.82
N GLU A 487 14.16 -8.87 -12.11
CA GLU A 487 15.03 -10.03 -12.32
C GLU A 487 14.43 -11.31 -11.69
N GLU A 488 13.69 -11.17 -10.59
CA GLU A 488 13.03 -12.29 -9.90
C GLU A 488 11.73 -12.73 -10.60
N LYS A 489 11.11 -11.86 -11.41
CA LYS A 489 9.85 -12.16 -12.11
C LYS A 489 9.95 -13.43 -12.97
N SER A 490 11.05 -13.61 -13.69
CA SER A 490 11.26 -14.79 -14.54
C SER A 490 11.31 -16.06 -13.70
N PHE A 491 11.99 -16.01 -12.55
CA PHE A 491 12.02 -17.14 -11.63
C PHE A 491 10.64 -17.40 -11.01
N ALA A 492 9.92 -16.36 -10.61
CA ALA A 492 8.58 -16.48 -10.06
C ALA A 492 7.60 -17.10 -11.07
N TYR A 493 7.67 -16.74 -12.35
CA TYR A 493 6.85 -17.36 -13.41
C TYR A 493 7.23 -18.82 -13.68
N TRP A 494 8.53 -19.12 -13.75
CA TRP A 494 8.98 -20.51 -13.85
C TRP A 494 8.48 -21.34 -12.68
N TYR A 495 8.65 -20.83 -11.46
CA TYR A 495 8.26 -21.51 -10.24
C TYR A 495 6.74 -21.72 -10.19
N ALA A 496 5.95 -20.71 -10.55
CA ALA A 496 4.50 -20.83 -10.68
C ALA A 496 4.11 -21.93 -11.67
N SER A 497 4.78 -22.00 -12.84
CA SER A 497 4.56 -23.06 -13.82
C SER A 497 4.89 -24.45 -13.25
N GLN A 498 5.97 -24.60 -12.49
CA GLN A 498 6.33 -25.87 -11.85
C GLN A 498 5.33 -26.31 -10.77
N VAL A 499 4.82 -25.35 -9.99
CA VAL A 499 3.76 -25.62 -9.00
C VAL A 499 2.47 -26.04 -9.70
N MET A 500 2.11 -25.38 -10.81
CA MET A 500 0.95 -25.75 -11.61
C MET A 500 1.09 -27.13 -12.26
N ASP A 501 2.29 -27.49 -12.75
CA ASP A 501 2.59 -28.84 -13.27
C ASP A 501 2.35 -29.92 -12.21
N ALA A 502 2.89 -29.71 -11.00
CA ALA A 502 2.71 -30.64 -9.89
C ALA A 502 1.23 -30.73 -9.45
N HIS A 503 0.50 -29.62 -9.53
CA HIS A 503 -0.92 -29.58 -9.20
C HIS A 503 -1.74 -30.35 -10.23
N LEU A 504 -1.51 -30.14 -11.53
CA LEU A 504 -2.19 -30.88 -12.60
C LEU A 504 -1.94 -32.40 -12.47
N ALA A 505 -0.69 -32.81 -12.24
CA ALA A 505 -0.37 -34.24 -12.03
C ALA A 505 -1.09 -34.84 -10.81
N CYS A 506 -1.30 -34.05 -9.76
CA CYS A 506 -2.07 -34.47 -8.58
C CYS A 506 -3.57 -34.64 -8.93
N LEU A 507 -4.14 -33.71 -9.69
CA LEU A 507 -5.53 -33.78 -10.15
C LEU A 507 -5.76 -34.96 -11.09
N ASP A 508 -4.84 -35.25 -12.01
CA ASP A 508 -4.90 -36.40 -12.91
C ASP A 508 -4.97 -37.72 -12.12
N ALA A 509 -4.15 -37.86 -11.08
CA ALA A 509 -4.14 -39.03 -10.23
C ALA A 509 -5.48 -39.20 -9.47
N MET A 510 -6.07 -38.11 -8.98
CA MET A 510 -7.35 -38.13 -8.27
C MET A 510 -8.53 -38.41 -9.22
N LEU A 511 -8.54 -37.83 -10.42
CA LEU A 511 -9.58 -38.03 -11.44
C LEU A 511 -9.68 -39.48 -11.91
N LEU A 512 -8.60 -40.25 -11.83
CA LEU A 512 -8.60 -41.70 -12.10
C LEU A 512 -9.29 -42.54 -11.01
N ALA A 513 -9.41 -42.00 -9.80
CA ALA A 513 -9.97 -42.70 -8.64
C ALA A 513 -11.39 -42.27 -8.28
N VAL A 514 -11.74 -41.01 -8.54
CA VAL A 514 -13.06 -40.46 -8.25
C VAL A 514 -14.08 -40.88 -9.31
N GLU A 515 -15.31 -41.14 -8.89
CA GLU A 515 -16.41 -41.50 -9.80
C GLU A 515 -16.65 -40.41 -10.87
N PRO A 516 -16.64 -40.74 -12.18
CA PRO A 516 -16.64 -39.74 -13.26
C PRO A 516 -17.79 -38.73 -13.26
N ASP A 517 -18.96 -39.08 -12.73
CA ASP A 517 -20.14 -38.21 -12.74
C ASP A 517 -20.42 -37.54 -11.38
N SER A 518 -19.56 -37.79 -10.39
CA SER A 518 -19.67 -37.20 -9.06
C SER A 518 -19.42 -35.69 -9.05
N LEU A 519 -19.90 -35.01 -8.00
CA LEU A 519 -19.62 -33.58 -7.77
C LEU A 519 -18.12 -33.31 -7.64
N ALA A 520 -17.37 -34.20 -6.99
CA ALA A 520 -15.92 -34.10 -6.86
C ALA A 520 -15.23 -34.17 -8.23
N ALA A 521 -15.63 -35.08 -9.12
CA ALA A 521 -15.06 -35.13 -10.47
C ALA A 521 -15.34 -33.86 -11.28
N ARG A 522 -16.52 -33.24 -11.14
CA ARG A 522 -16.83 -31.97 -11.79
C ARG A 522 -15.95 -30.82 -11.29
N GLU A 523 -15.76 -30.72 -9.98
CA GLU A 523 -14.89 -29.71 -9.37
C GLU A 523 -13.42 -29.91 -9.77
N LEU A 524 -12.89 -31.12 -9.68
CA LEU A 524 -11.52 -31.44 -10.09
C LEU A 524 -11.26 -31.12 -11.57
N ARG A 525 -12.23 -31.40 -12.47
CA ARG A 525 -12.13 -31.03 -13.90
C ARG A 525 -12.15 -29.52 -14.11
N PHE A 526 -12.94 -28.78 -13.33
CA PHE A 526 -12.95 -27.33 -13.37
C PHE A 526 -11.59 -26.76 -12.93
N GLN A 527 -11.06 -27.22 -11.80
CA GLN A 527 -9.74 -26.82 -11.30
C GLN A 527 -8.63 -27.17 -12.29
N HIS A 528 -8.69 -28.35 -12.89
CA HIS A 528 -7.75 -28.77 -13.93
C HIS A 528 -7.79 -27.80 -15.12
N SER A 529 -8.98 -27.47 -15.64
CA SER A 529 -9.15 -26.55 -16.77
C SER A 529 -8.63 -25.14 -16.45
N LEU A 530 -8.91 -24.64 -15.25
CA LEU A 530 -8.43 -23.35 -14.77
C LEU A 530 -6.90 -23.33 -14.66
N LEU A 531 -6.30 -24.38 -14.08
CA LEU A 531 -4.85 -24.51 -13.93
C LEU A 531 -4.13 -24.63 -15.26
N SER A 532 -4.68 -25.41 -16.21
CA SER A 532 -4.14 -25.48 -17.58
C SER A 532 -4.14 -24.11 -18.25
N ALA A 533 -5.20 -23.32 -18.09
CA ALA A 533 -5.26 -21.96 -18.63
C ALA A 533 -4.22 -21.03 -17.98
N LEU A 534 -4.11 -21.05 -16.64
CA LEU A 534 -3.11 -20.26 -15.91
C LEU A 534 -1.67 -20.66 -16.29
N GLN A 535 -1.42 -21.95 -16.46
CA GLN A 535 -0.12 -22.46 -16.89
C GLN A 535 0.22 -22.00 -18.31
N ALA A 536 -0.75 -22.06 -19.23
CA ALA A 536 -0.59 -21.56 -20.59
C ALA A 536 -0.28 -20.06 -20.65
N MET A 537 -0.64 -19.28 -19.63
CA MET A 537 -0.27 -17.86 -19.50
C MET A 537 1.11 -17.67 -18.85
N THR A 538 1.43 -18.43 -17.80
CA THR A 538 2.70 -18.27 -17.06
C THR A 538 3.93 -18.71 -17.85
N ILE A 539 3.81 -19.73 -18.72
CA ILE A 539 4.94 -20.21 -19.54
C ILE A 539 5.42 -19.12 -20.54
N PRO A 540 4.56 -18.48 -21.34
CA PRO A 540 4.96 -17.33 -22.16
C PRO A 540 5.52 -16.17 -21.34
N LEU A 541 4.93 -15.86 -20.20
CA LEU A 541 5.42 -14.79 -19.32
C LEU A 541 6.81 -15.09 -18.77
N PHE A 542 7.10 -16.35 -18.44
CA PHE A 542 8.45 -16.80 -18.13
C PHE A 542 9.39 -16.54 -19.31
N ALA A 543 9.06 -17.02 -20.51
CA ALA A 543 9.90 -16.85 -21.69
C ALA A 543 10.19 -15.36 -22.01
N LEU A 544 9.18 -14.50 -21.91
CA LEU A 544 9.30 -13.05 -22.13
C LEU A 544 10.12 -12.33 -21.06
N SER A 545 10.18 -12.88 -19.85
CA SER A 545 10.93 -12.28 -18.74
C SER A 545 12.35 -12.83 -18.60
N ILE A 546 12.73 -13.92 -19.28
CA ILE A 546 14.12 -14.44 -19.28
C ILE A 546 15.17 -13.35 -19.58
N PRO A 547 15.00 -12.45 -20.58
CA PRO A 547 15.97 -11.40 -20.85
C PRO A 547 16.18 -10.39 -19.71
N LEU A 548 15.26 -10.34 -18.74
CA LEU A 548 15.38 -9.50 -17.54
C LEU A 548 16.31 -10.12 -16.49
N MET A 549 16.69 -11.39 -16.63
CA MET A 549 17.61 -12.05 -15.70
C MET A 549 19.04 -11.57 -15.94
N SER A 550 19.59 -10.83 -14.97
CA SER A 550 20.96 -10.33 -15.01
C SER A 550 21.98 -11.30 -14.38
N PHE A 551 21.52 -12.24 -13.55
CA PHE A 551 22.33 -13.21 -12.82
C PHE A 551 22.15 -14.64 -13.34
N ALA A 552 23.16 -15.47 -13.14
CA ALA A 552 23.12 -16.87 -13.52
C ALA A 552 21.99 -17.63 -12.81
N TRP A 553 21.31 -18.52 -13.54
CA TRP A 553 20.16 -19.31 -13.06
C TRP A 553 20.41 -19.94 -11.68
N ARG A 554 21.57 -20.58 -11.48
CA ARG A 554 21.91 -21.27 -10.22
C ARG A 554 21.92 -20.33 -9.01
N GLN A 555 22.36 -19.09 -9.20
CA GLN A 555 22.45 -18.10 -8.13
C GLN A 555 21.07 -17.57 -7.75
N MET A 556 20.26 -17.22 -8.76
CA MET A 556 18.88 -16.76 -8.56
C MET A 556 18.01 -17.85 -7.93
N HIS A 557 18.15 -19.08 -8.40
CA HIS A 557 17.45 -20.25 -7.88
C HIS A 557 17.69 -20.44 -6.38
N ALA A 558 18.95 -20.41 -5.93
CA ALA A 558 19.27 -20.59 -4.52
C ALA A 558 18.67 -19.49 -3.62
N ASN A 559 18.68 -18.24 -4.08
CA ASN A 559 18.13 -17.11 -3.33
C ASN A 559 16.60 -17.16 -3.25
N PHE A 560 15.94 -17.49 -4.36
CA PHE A 560 14.48 -17.61 -4.39
C PHE A 560 14.01 -18.79 -3.53
N VAL A 561 14.68 -19.95 -3.61
CA VAL A 561 14.37 -21.11 -2.76
C VAL A 561 14.56 -20.77 -1.29
N ARG A 562 15.59 -20.00 -0.90
CA ARG A 562 15.77 -19.54 0.48
C ARG A 562 14.62 -18.66 0.97
N ARG A 563 14.08 -17.79 0.12
CA ARG A 563 12.91 -16.95 0.44
C ARG A 563 11.68 -17.81 0.73
N TYR A 564 11.51 -18.90 -0.01
CA TYR A 564 10.39 -19.82 0.09
C TYR A 564 10.74 -21.14 0.82
N LYS A 565 11.81 -21.16 1.62
CA LYS A 565 12.27 -22.38 2.32
C LYS A 565 11.19 -23.01 3.21
N HIS A 566 10.30 -22.19 3.76
CA HIS A 566 9.18 -22.60 4.61
C HIS A 566 8.04 -23.27 3.83
N VAL A 567 7.93 -22.99 2.53
CA VAL A 567 7.01 -23.69 1.62
C VAL A 567 7.39 -25.17 1.56
N TRP A 568 8.69 -25.47 1.70
CA TRP A 568 9.34 -26.74 1.35
C TRP A 568 10.06 -27.41 2.53
N ALA A 569 9.76 -27.02 3.77
CA ALA A 569 10.33 -27.68 4.95
C ALA A 569 9.72 -29.09 5.11
N GLY A 570 10.19 -30.04 4.31
CA GLY A 570 10.24 -31.46 4.62
C GLY A 570 11.68 -31.83 4.95
N ASP A 571 11.86 -32.74 5.90
CA ASP A 571 13.16 -33.16 6.42
C ASP A 571 14.21 -33.43 5.35
N ALA A 572 15.46 -33.19 5.73
CA ALA A 572 16.66 -33.47 4.98
C ALA A 572 16.57 -34.80 4.20
N GLY A 573 16.37 -34.72 2.88
CA GLY A 573 16.58 -35.85 1.97
C GLY A 573 15.44 -36.24 1.02
N GLN A 574 14.22 -35.73 1.17
CA GLN A 574 13.17 -35.95 0.16
C GLN A 574 13.05 -34.75 -0.79
N ASP A 575 13.68 -34.86 -1.96
CA ASP A 575 13.54 -33.94 -3.08
C ASP A 575 12.08 -33.92 -3.59
N PHE A 576 11.24 -33.07 -2.99
CA PHE A 576 9.98 -32.59 -3.58
C PHE A 576 10.21 -31.46 -4.60
N LEU A 577 11.46 -31.26 -5.05
CA LEU A 577 11.72 -30.59 -6.30
C LEU A 577 11.00 -31.38 -7.41
N PRO A 578 10.20 -30.74 -8.29
CA PRO A 578 9.73 -31.40 -9.49
C PRO A 578 10.97 -31.97 -10.21
N ARG A 579 11.01 -33.29 -10.36
CA ARG A 579 12.05 -33.94 -11.17
C ARG A 579 11.99 -33.28 -12.54
N ARG A 580 13.18 -33.07 -13.15
CA ARG A 580 13.33 -32.53 -14.51
C ARG A 580 12.19 -33.00 -15.41
N PRO A 581 11.61 -32.12 -16.25
CA PRO A 581 10.42 -32.42 -17.04
C PRO A 581 10.55 -33.81 -17.69
N ARG A 582 9.61 -34.71 -17.38
CA ARG A 582 9.50 -35.98 -18.08
C ARG A 582 9.06 -35.64 -19.50
N SER A 583 10.04 -35.68 -20.40
CA SER A 583 9.94 -35.55 -21.85
C SER A 583 9.79 -34.11 -22.42
N THR A 584 10.58 -33.90 -23.49
CA THR A 584 10.57 -32.86 -24.55
C THR A 584 11.12 -31.45 -24.37
N TRP A 585 11.54 -30.97 -23.19
CA TRP A 585 12.19 -29.64 -23.10
C TRP A 585 13.65 -29.69 -22.67
N ARG A 586 14.56 -29.85 -23.64
CA ARG A 586 16.01 -29.61 -23.46
C ARG A 586 16.27 -28.11 -23.28
N ILE A 587 16.08 -27.59 -22.07
CA ILE A 587 16.40 -26.18 -21.69
C ILE A 587 17.92 -25.90 -21.78
N GLN A 588 18.75 -26.94 -21.85
CA GLN A 588 20.20 -26.81 -21.88
C GLN A 588 20.78 -26.24 -23.19
N SER A 589 20.01 -26.17 -24.28
CA SER A 589 20.47 -25.59 -25.55
C SER A 589 20.34 -24.06 -25.64
N LEU A 590 19.49 -23.43 -24.81
CA LEU A 590 19.29 -21.97 -24.82
C LEU A 590 20.30 -21.22 -23.95
N CYS A 591 20.93 -21.88 -22.98
CA CYS A 591 21.89 -21.25 -22.07
C CYS A 591 23.36 -21.40 -22.51
N ASN A 592 23.66 -22.17 -23.56
CA ASN A 592 25.04 -22.47 -23.98
C ASN A 592 25.43 -21.92 -25.37
N SER A 593 24.65 -21.01 -25.97
CA SER A 593 25.08 -20.36 -27.22
C SER A 593 25.98 -19.15 -26.92
N SER A 594 27.26 -19.42 -26.68
CA SER A 594 28.33 -18.44 -26.76
C SER A 594 28.64 -18.15 -28.24
N ASN A 595 27.96 -17.15 -28.82
CA ASN A 595 28.43 -16.48 -30.04
C ASN A 595 27.76 -15.10 -30.16
N PRO A 596 28.45 -13.99 -29.85
CA PRO A 596 27.99 -12.66 -30.20
C PRO A 596 28.59 -12.28 -31.57
N ALA A 597 27.76 -12.28 -32.62
CA ALA A 597 28.08 -11.60 -33.87
C ALA A 597 26.88 -10.71 -34.27
N PRO A 598 27.12 -9.58 -34.96
CA PRO A 598 26.66 -8.28 -34.47
C PRO A 598 25.34 -7.85 -35.12
N LEU A 599 24.35 -7.53 -34.29
CA LEU A 599 23.26 -6.61 -34.63
C LEU A 599 23.47 -5.31 -33.85
N ALA A 600 24.60 -4.67 -34.13
CA ALA A 600 24.94 -3.32 -33.68
C ALA A 600 24.79 -2.35 -34.86
N ALA A 601 23.55 -2.07 -35.23
CA ALA A 601 23.11 -0.91 -36.02
C ALA A 601 21.59 -0.97 -35.98
N THR A 602 20.91 -0.33 -35.02
CA THR A 602 20.36 1.00 -35.26
C THR A 602 19.86 1.53 -33.91
N LEU A 603 20.73 2.16 -33.13
CA LEU A 603 20.34 3.13 -32.12
C LEU A 603 21.33 4.28 -32.23
N ALA A 604 20.88 5.33 -32.91
CA ALA A 604 21.60 6.57 -33.06
C ALA A 604 21.98 7.09 -31.66
N CYS A 605 23.29 7.07 -31.40
CA CYS A 605 23.93 7.79 -30.32
C CYS A 605 23.57 9.28 -30.47
N GLY A 606 22.72 9.79 -29.57
CA GLY A 606 22.56 11.23 -29.40
C GLY A 606 23.89 11.81 -28.93
N ARG A 607 24.55 12.58 -29.79
CA ARG A 607 25.77 13.33 -29.46
C ARG A 607 25.53 14.14 -28.18
N MET A 608 26.26 13.84 -27.11
CA MET A 608 26.40 14.76 -25.97
C MET A 608 27.14 16.00 -26.47
N SER A 609 26.55 17.18 -26.25
CA SER A 609 27.20 18.46 -26.53
C SER A 609 28.44 18.60 -25.64
N ALA A 610 29.57 19.01 -26.23
CA ALA A 610 30.80 19.24 -25.50
C ALA A 610 30.62 20.39 -24.48
N TYR A 611 30.92 20.13 -23.20
CA TYR A 611 31.05 21.17 -22.19
C TYR A 611 32.27 22.05 -22.54
N LYS A 612 32.18 23.38 -22.36
CA LYS A 612 33.36 24.25 -22.48
C LYS A 612 34.20 24.11 -21.21
N THR A 613 35.32 23.43 -21.32
CA THR A 613 36.36 23.35 -20.27
C THR A 613 37.16 24.65 -20.28
N LEU A 614 37.22 25.34 -19.14
CA LEU A 614 38.16 26.45 -18.93
C LEU A 614 39.45 25.87 -18.30
N PRO A 615 40.65 26.25 -18.77
CA PRO A 615 41.88 25.81 -18.15
C PRO A 615 42.01 26.46 -16.76
N MET A 616 41.88 25.67 -15.70
CA MET A 616 42.22 26.13 -14.35
C MET A 616 43.73 26.11 -14.15
N ARG A 617 44.30 27.24 -13.71
CA ARG A 617 45.65 27.29 -13.15
C ARG A 617 45.65 26.60 -11.79
N VAL A 618 46.18 25.38 -11.71
CA VAL A 618 46.39 24.68 -10.44
C VAL A 618 47.64 25.26 -9.79
N ASN A 619 47.47 26.26 -8.92
CA ASN A 619 48.55 26.71 -8.04
C ASN A 619 48.68 25.71 -6.89
N GLY A 620 49.79 24.94 -6.88
CA GLY A 620 50.37 24.37 -5.65
C GLY A 620 49.70 23.17 -4.96
N CYS A 621 48.74 22.47 -5.58
CA CYS A 621 48.17 21.26 -4.96
C CYS A 621 49.07 20.02 -5.16
N LYS A 622 49.24 19.22 -4.09
CA LYS A 622 49.87 17.90 -4.15
C LYS A 622 49.11 17.03 -5.17
N ILE A 623 49.79 16.59 -6.22
CA ILE A 623 49.22 15.67 -7.21
C ILE A 623 49.01 14.32 -6.49
N HIS A 624 47.76 13.94 -6.27
CA HIS A 624 47.44 12.64 -5.70
C HIS A 624 47.56 11.55 -6.78
N SER A 625 48.16 10.41 -6.43
CA SER A 625 48.23 9.25 -7.31
C SER A 625 46.83 8.73 -7.64
N TYR A 626 46.57 8.40 -8.90
CA TYR A 626 45.27 7.85 -9.30
C TYR A 626 45.01 6.49 -8.61
N PRO A 627 43.77 6.20 -8.16
CA PRO A 627 43.43 4.92 -7.54
C PRO A 627 43.52 3.74 -8.51
N ALA A 628 43.98 2.57 -8.06
CA ALA A 628 44.02 1.37 -8.90
C ALA A 628 42.61 1.01 -9.43
N GLN A 629 42.52 0.69 -10.73
CA GLN A 629 41.28 0.24 -11.39
C GLN A 629 40.09 1.23 -11.34
N TRP A 630 40.32 2.53 -11.11
CA TRP A 630 39.26 3.55 -11.07
C TRP A 630 38.39 3.59 -12.34
N ARG A 631 38.98 3.36 -13.53
CA ARG A 631 38.25 3.28 -14.81
C ARG A 631 37.30 2.07 -14.84
N GLY A 632 37.73 0.94 -14.29
CA GLY A 632 36.91 -0.25 -14.12
C GLY A 632 35.73 0.02 -13.18
N CYS A 633 36.00 0.71 -12.07
CA CYS A 633 34.97 1.14 -11.13
C CYS A 633 33.95 2.07 -11.80
N LEU A 634 34.39 3.10 -12.54
CA LEU A 634 33.47 4.02 -13.23
C LEU A 634 32.63 3.30 -14.28
N ARG A 635 33.24 2.41 -15.09
CA ARG A 635 32.53 1.61 -16.10
C ARG A 635 31.48 0.69 -15.48
N LEU A 636 31.82 -0.01 -14.40
CA LEU A 636 30.86 -0.88 -13.72
C LEU A 636 29.78 -0.09 -12.97
N THR A 637 30.11 1.10 -12.45
CA THR A 637 29.12 2.02 -11.87
C THR A 637 28.12 2.44 -12.94
N ARG A 638 28.57 2.85 -14.13
CA ARG A 638 27.71 3.12 -15.29
C ARG A 638 26.86 1.92 -15.67
N ALA A 639 27.47 0.73 -15.77
CA ALA A 639 26.76 -0.50 -16.12
C ALA A 639 25.74 -0.94 -15.05
N SER A 640 25.99 -0.63 -13.78
CA SER A 640 25.05 -0.80 -12.67
C SER A 640 23.90 0.20 -12.77
N ARG A 641 24.21 1.46 -13.08
CA ARG A 641 23.24 2.56 -13.26
C ARG A 641 22.36 2.41 -14.49
N ALA A 642 22.87 1.81 -15.58
CA ALA A 642 22.10 1.60 -16.81
C ALA A 642 20.84 0.73 -16.61
N VAL A 643 20.82 -0.11 -15.56
CA VAL A 643 19.72 -1.03 -15.24
C VAL A 643 18.77 -0.43 -14.19
N SER A 644 19.17 0.64 -13.47
CA SER A 644 18.42 1.24 -12.36
C SER A 644 18.14 2.73 -12.57
N ARG A 645 16.87 3.14 -12.62
CA ARG A 645 16.49 4.56 -12.66
C ARG A 645 16.50 5.16 -11.26
N ALA A 646 17.20 6.28 -11.09
CA ALA A 646 17.27 7.03 -9.85
C ALA A 646 16.42 8.32 -9.91
N PRO A 647 15.98 8.86 -8.77
CA PRO A 647 15.32 10.17 -8.70
C PRO A 647 16.08 11.32 -9.37
N VAL A 648 17.42 11.28 -9.37
CA VAL A 648 18.29 12.24 -10.07
C VAL A 648 18.26 12.12 -11.61
N ASP A 649 17.67 11.05 -12.17
CA ASP A 649 17.62 10.84 -13.62
C ASP A 649 16.49 11.62 -14.32
N PRO A 650 16.68 12.03 -15.58
CA PRO A 650 15.60 12.59 -16.40
C PRO A 650 14.47 11.56 -16.61
N ARG A 651 13.22 11.91 -16.27
CA ARG A 651 12.06 11.01 -16.46
C ARG A 651 11.66 10.90 -17.94
N THR A 652 11.42 9.68 -18.44
CA THR A 652 10.63 9.42 -19.66
C THR A 652 9.13 9.35 -19.33
N PRO A 653 8.23 9.65 -20.28
CA PRO A 653 6.80 9.80 -19.99
C PRO A 653 6.13 8.44 -19.76
N HIS A 654 5.46 8.26 -18.62
CA HIS A 654 4.44 7.22 -18.45
C HIS A 654 3.07 7.75 -18.90
N ARG A 655 2.32 6.90 -19.60
CA ARG A 655 0.91 7.08 -20.00
C ARG A 655 0.06 7.16 -18.72
N ASN A 656 -0.84 8.15 -18.65
CA ASN A 656 -1.84 8.38 -17.59
C ASN A 656 -1.38 9.10 -16.32
N ARG A 657 -1.33 10.44 -16.40
CA ARG A 657 -1.87 11.38 -15.40
C ARG A 657 -2.08 12.74 -16.07
N ARG A 658 -3.33 13.16 -16.23
CA ARG A 658 -3.72 14.52 -16.64
C ARG A 658 -3.74 15.40 -15.40
N GLN A 659 -2.61 16.05 -15.08
CA GLN A 659 -2.53 17.36 -14.41
C GLN A 659 -1.05 17.70 -14.18
N CYS A 660 -0.72 18.97 -14.32
CA CYS A 660 0.60 19.57 -14.50
C CYS A 660 1.21 19.41 -15.90
N ILE A 661 1.28 20.54 -16.60
CA ILE A 661 1.91 20.79 -17.90
C ILE A 661 3.43 20.49 -17.80
N LYS A 662 3.82 19.22 -17.80
CA LYS A 662 5.23 18.79 -17.92
C LYS A 662 5.57 18.59 -19.39
N LYS A 663 5.93 19.68 -20.09
CA LYS A 663 6.48 19.56 -21.46
C LYS A 663 7.54 20.57 -21.92
N ARG A 664 8.22 21.36 -21.06
CA ARG A 664 9.11 22.40 -21.62
C ARG A 664 10.48 22.66 -20.99
N TRP A 665 10.82 22.09 -19.83
CA TRP A 665 12.04 22.51 -19.14
C TRP A 665 13.32 21.70 -19.44
N LEU A 666 13.28 20.37 -19.50
CA LEU A 666 14.49 19.58 -19.85
C LEU A 666 14.70 19.39 -21.36
N HIS A 667 13.64 19.28 -22.16
CA HIS A 667 13.78 18.99 -23.60
C HIS A 667 14.18 20.22 -24.46
N ARG A 668 14.25 21.42 -23.87
CA ARG A 668 14.61 22.67 -24.55
C ARG A 668 16.02 23.18 -24.18
N MET A 669 16.91 22.26 -23.78
CA MET A 669 18.36 22.49 -23.61
C MET A 669 19.21 21.83 -24.72
N GLN A 670 18.59 21.31 -25.79
CA GLN A 670 19.31 20.71 -26.93
C GLN A 670 19.62 21.68 -28.08
N HIS A 671 19.53 23.01 -27.87
CA HIS A 671 19.95 23.99 -28.87
C HIS A 671 20.91 25.04 -28.28
N PRO A 672 22.11 25.20 -28.85
CA PRO A 672 23.09 26.16 -28.37
C PRO A 672 22.78 27.56 -28.91
N HIS A 673 22.23 28.44 -28.06
CA HIS A 673 22.33 29.89 -28.27
C HIS A 673 22.80 30.55 -26.97
N VAL A 674 24.06 30.96 -26.99
CA VAL A 674 24.74 31.78 -25.99
C VAL A 674 24.12 33.18 -26.08
N GLY A 675 23.16 33.53 -25.22
CA GLY A 675 22.67 34.91 -25.19
C GLY A 675 21.41 35.24 -24.37
N ALA A 676 20.38 34.40 -24.30
CA ALA A 676 19.03 34.92 -24.02
C ALA A 676 18.23 34.27 -22.86
N ARG A 677 18.84 33.78 -21.77
CA ARG A 677 18.09 33.08 -20.70
C ARG A 677 18.57 33.39 -19.28
N ARG A 678 18.30 34.60 -18.76
CA ARG A 678 18.51 34.95 -17.33
C ARG A 678 17.60 34.15 -16.41
N ASN A 679 16.29 34.15 -16.71
CA ASN A 679 15.28 33.50 -15.86
C ASN A 679 15.49 31.97 -15.69
N PRO A 680 15.73 31.16 -16.74
CA PRO A 680 16.03 29.74 -16.58
C PRO A 680 17.25 29.40 -15.71
N ARG A 681 18.28 30.25 -15.70
CA ARG A 681 19.46 30.07 -14.84
C ARG A 681 19.11 30.33 -13.38
N PHE A 682 18.34 31.38 -13.13
CA PHE A 682 17.82 31.69 -11.81
C PHE A 682 16.95 30.55 -11.26
N VAL A 683 16.05 29.97 -12.07
CA VAL A 683 15.27 28.79 -11.67
C VAL A 683 16.17 27.60 -11.27
N THR A 684 17.23 27.34 -12.03
CA THR A 684 18.21 26.29 -11.69
C THR A 684 18.91 26.57 -10.36
N LEU A 685 19.31 27.82 -10.12
CA LEU A 685 19.92 28.25 -8.86
C LEU A 685 18.94 28.06 -7.68
N VAL A 686 17.69 28.51 -7.81
CA VAL A 686 16.65 28.35 -6.78
C VAL A 686 16.43 26.87 -6.45
N SER A 687 16.33 26.00 -7.46
CA SER A 687 16.20 24.55 -7.26
C SER A 687 17.39 23.97 -6.47
N LEU A 688 18.61 24.38 -6.80
CA LEU A 688 19.82 23.93 -6.10
C LEU A 688 19.90 24.48 -4.66
N MET A 689 19.46 25.70 -4.40
CA MET A 689 19.39 26.28 -3.05
C MET A 689 18.35 25.59 -2.15
N LEU A 690 17.28 25.03 -2.73
CA LEU A 690 16.27 24.25 -2.00
C LEU A 690 16.70 22.81 -1.74
N SER A 691 17.61 22.26 -2.55
CA SER A 691 18.03 20.85 -2.49
C SER A 691 18.74 20.36 -1.21
N PRO A 692 19.52 21.15 -0.46
CA PRO A 692 20.27 20.63 0.69
C PRO A 692 19.34 20.03 1.75
N GLN A 693 19.69 18.84 2.24
CA GLN A 693 18.93 18.10 3.26
C GLN A 693 17.43 17.91 2.90
N THR A 694 17.11 17.91 1.61
CA THR A 694 15.74 17.74 1.10
C THR A 694 15.76 16.71 -0.03
N LYS A 695 14.82 15.77 -0.04
CA LYS A 695 14.73 14.77 -1.11
C LYS A 695 14.39 15.45 -2.44
N ASP A 696 15.01 15.03 -3.54
CA ASP A 696 14.82 15.63 -4.87
C ASP A 696 13.34 15.77 -5.29
N GLN A 697 12.49 14.79 -4.92
CA GLN A 697 11.05 14.80 -5.20
C GLN A 697 10.31 15.94 -4.49
N VAL A 698 10.72 16.26 -3.25
CA VAL A 698 10.15 17.35 -2.45
C VAL A 698 10.63 18.68 -3.00
N THR A 699 11.90 18.77 -3.41
CA THR A 699 12.46 19.96 -4.09
C THR A 699 11.71 20.26 -5.41
N ASP A 700 11.46 19.26 -6.26
CA ASP A 700 10.69 19.44 -7.52
C ASP A 700 9.29 20.00 -7.26
N THR A 701 8.62 19.48 -6.23
CA THR A 701 7.27 19.91 -5.86
C THR A 701 7.27 21.31 -5.27
N ALA A 702 8.27 21.65 -4.44
CA ALA A 702 8.42 22.98 -3.87
C ALA A 702 8.69 24.05 -4.93
N VAL A 703 9.54 23.77 -5.93
CA VAL A 703 9.78 24.69 -7.05
C VAL A 703 8.52 24.88 -7.91
N CYS A 704 7.70 23.83 -8.07
CA CYS A 704 6.42 23.94 -8.78
C CYS A 704 5.41 24.82 -8.02
N LYS A 705 5.25 24.59 -6.70
CA LYS A 705 4.39 25.42 -5.85
C LYS A 705 4.86 26.87 -5.79
N LEU A 706 6.17 27.09 -5.68
CA LEU A 706 6.75 28.43 -5.71
C LEU A 706 6.46 29.12 -7.05
N ARG A 707 6.52 28.39 -8.17
CA ARG A 707 6.14 28.95 -9.47
C ARG A 707 4.68 29.37 -9.53
N GLU A 708 3.78 28.55 -8.98
CA GLU A 708 2.34 28.85 -8.94
C GLU A 708 2.08 30.09 -8.07
N ALA A 709 2.70 30.16 -6.89
CA ALA A 709 2.59 31.30 -5.97
C ALA A 709 3.14 32.60 -6.57
N LEU A 710 4.14 32.52 -7.46
CA LEU A 710 4.77 33.67 -8.12
C LEU A 710 4.15 34.03 -9.49
N GLY A 711 2.91 33.59 -9.78
CA GLY A 711 2.20 33.98 -11.00
C GLY A 711 2.65 33.23 -12.26
N GLY A 712 3.20 32.02 -12.12
CA GLY A 712 3.51 31.11 -13.22
C GLY A 712 4.97 31.10 -13.68
N SER A 713 5.84 31.96 -13.13
CA SER A 713 7.27 31.99 -13.43
C SER A 713 8.09 32.33 -12.19
N VAL A 714 9.18 31.60 -11.95
CA VAL A 714 10.12 31.91 -10.85
C VAL A 714 11.20 32.84 -11.41
N SER A 715 10.87 34.12 -11.61
CA SER A 715 11.82 35.15 -12.03
C SER A 715 12.42 35.88 -10.83
N LEU A 716 13.57 36.53 -11.03
CA LEU A 716 14.23 37.35 -10.02
C LEU A 716 13.31 38.47 -9.52
N ASP A 717 12.64 39.18 -10.44
CA ASP A 717 11.70 40.25 -10.09
C ASP A 717 10.49 39.73 -9.31
N ALA A 718 9.97 38.55 -9.64
CA ALA A 718 8.85 37.95 -8.93
C ALA A 718 9.24 37.53 -7.50
N VAL A 719 10.44 36.97 -7.32
CA VAL A 719 10.97 36.65 -5.99
C VAL A 719 11.22 37.91 -5.17
N LEU A 720 11.69 39.01 -5.78
CA LEU A 720 11.88 40.29 -5.11
C LEU A 720 10.56 40.96 -4.73
N ALA A 721 9.53 40.88 -5.57
CA ALA A 721 8.22 41.49 -5.32
C ALA A 721 7.35 40.70 -4.32
N ALA A 722 7.53 39.38 -4.20
CA ALA A 722 6.71 38.54 -3.34
C ALA A 722 6.97 38.77 -1.84
N ASP A 723 5.93 38.70 -1.02
CA ASP A 723 6.09 38.68 0.44
C ASP A 723 6.90 37.43 0.87
N PRO A 724 7.91 37.57 1.76
CA PRO A 724 8.59 36.43 2.36
C PRO A 724 7.65 35.33 2.85
N ALA A 725 6.48 35.66 3.42
CA ALA A 725 5.50 34.69 3.90
C ALA A 725 4.98 33.77 2.77
N VAL A 726 4.70 34.32 1.60
CA VAL A 726 4.22 33.58 0.41
C VAL A 726 5.28 32.61 -0.11
N ILE A 727 6.53 33.06 -0.18
CA ILE A 727 7.65 32.18 -0.56
C ILE A 727 7.79 31.05 0.47
N SER A 728 7.73 31.41 1.75
CA SER A 728 7.89 30.48 2.87
C SER A 728 6.81 29.40 2.89
N GLU A 729 5.56 29.77 2.65
CA GLU A 729 4.44 28.83 2.53
C GLU A 729 4.62 27.87 1.35
N ALA A 730 5.01 28.40 0.18
CA ALA A 730 5.20 27.60 -1.02
C ALA A 730 6.29 26.53 -0.88
N ILE A 731 7.34 26.79 -0.09
CA ILE A 731 8.45 25.87 0.15
C ILE A 731 8.42 25.19 1.52
N ASN A 732 7.31 25.25 2.27
CA ASN A 732 7.24 24.79 3.68
C ASN A 732 7.52 23.29 3.90
N LYS A 733 7.47 22.47 2.84
CA LYS A 733 7.84 21.04 2.88
C LYS A 733 9.35 20.79 2.71
N VAL A 734 10.12 21.81 2.34
CA VAL A 734 11.58 21.75 2.21
C VAL A 734 12.22 21.82 3.61
N GLY A 735 13.25 21.00 3.87
CA GLY A 735 13.98 21.07 5.13
C GLY A 735 14.63 22.44 5.32
N MET A 736 14.57 23.01 6.53
CA MET A 736 15.10 24.35 6.85
C MET A 736 14.49 25.49 6.00
N TRP A 737 13.23 25.35 5.57
CA TRP A 737 12.56 26.30 4.67
C TRP A 737 12.60 27.76 5.15
N ARG A 738 12.41 28.05 6.44
CA ARG A 738 12.46 29.42 6.99
C ARG A 738 13.78 30.13 6.71
N VAL A 739 14.90 29.41 6.86
CA VAL A 739 16.25 29.94 6.56
C VAL A 739 16.44 30.06 5.05
N LYS A 740 15.96 29.07 4.28
CA LYS A 740 16.03 29.09 2.81
C LYS A 740 15.21 30.24 2.20
N THR A 741 14.06 30.61 2.77
CA THR A 741 13.28 31.78 2.36
C THR A 741 14.12 33.06 2.49
N LYS A 742 14.78 33.25 3.64
CA LYS A 742 15.67 34.40 3.87
C LYS A 742 16.84 34.42 2.88
N HIS A 743 17.48 33.27 2.67
CA HIS A 743 18.59 33.16 1.71
C HIS A 743 18.18 33.37 0.26
N LEU A 744 17.00 32.89 -0.16
CA LEU A 744 16.48 33.10 -1.51
C LEU A 744 16.21 34.59 -1.79
N LYS A 745 15.62 35.30 -0.82
CA LYS A 745 15.41 36.75 -0.90
C LYS A 745 16.73 37.52 -0.96
N ALA A 746 17.63 37.27 -0.01
CA ALA A 746 18.93 37.94 0.03
C ALA A 746 19.81 37.62 -1.19
N ALA A 747 19.71 36.40 -1.75
CA ALA A 747 20.40 36.05 -2.99
C ALA A 747 19.80 36.77 -4.20
N ALA A 748 18.47 36.92 -4.28
CA ALA A 748 17.82 37.69 -5.34
C ALA A 748 18.18 39.18 -5.28
N GLU A 749 18.28 39.76 -4.08
CA GLU A 749 18.72 41.14 -3.85
C GLU A 749 20.17 41.33 -4.31
N LYS A 750 21.07 40.46 -3.86
CA LYS A 750 22.48 40.50 -4.26
C LYS A 750 22.69 40.30 -5.77
N LEU A 751 21.88 39.46 -6.41
CA LEU A 751 21.92 39.28 -7.86
C LEU A 751 21.50 40.54 -8.62
N ARG A 752 20.50 41.29 -8.11
CA ARG A 752 20.07 42.57 -8.68
C ARG A 752 21.16 43.63 -8.53
N ASP A 753 21.77 43.71 -7.35
CA ASP A 753 22.65 44.82 -6.97
C ASP A 753 24.09 44.63 -7.49
N ASP A 754 24.64 43.41 -7.41
CA ASP A 754 26.07 43.14 -7.69
C ASP A 754 26.32 42.38 -9.01
N PHE A 755 25.30 41.78 -9.63
CA PHE A 755 25.47 40.83 -10.76
C PHE A 755 24.53 41.06 -11.95
N GLU A 756 24.09 42.30 -12.19
CA GLU A 756 23.24 42.71 -13.32
C GLU A 756 21.97 41.84 -13.51
N SER A 757 21.39 41.36 -12.40
CA SER A 757 20.22 40.48 -12.35
C SER A 757 20.38 39.15 -13.11
N ASP A 758 21.61 38.61 -13.24
CA ASP A 758 21.87 37.25 -13.75
C ASP A 758 22.78 36.47 -12.80
N VAL A 759 22.74 35.14 -12.90
CA VAL A 759 23.51 34.24 -12.04
C VAL A 759 25.02 34.36 -12.37
N PRO A 760 25.93 34.53 -11.38
CA PRO A 760 27.37 34.68 -11.63
C PRO A 760 27.97 33.56 -12.46
N LYS A 761 29.00 33.87 -13.26
CA LYS A 761 29.74 32.88 -14.09
C LYS A 761 31.03 32.37 -13.45
N THR A 762 31.39 32.88 -12.28
CA THR A 762 32.60 32.51 -11.53
C THR A 762 32.21 31.78 -10.24
N ILE A 763 33.09 30.90 -9.75
CA ILE A 763 32.82 30.14 -8.53
C ILE A 763 32.84 31.06 -7.30
N GLU A 764 33.72 32.05 -7.28
CA GLU A 764 33.81 33.07 -6.24
C GLU A 764 32.52 33.90 -6.18
N GLY A 765 31.99 34.28 -7.34
CA GLY A 765 30.71 34.99 -7.43
C GLY A 765 29.54 34.14 -6.93
N MET A 766 29.50 32.86 -7.29
CA MET A 766 28.47 31.93 -6.82
C MET A 766 28.50 31.73 -5.30
N ILE A 767 29.67 31.48 -4.72
CA ILE A 767 29.82 31.24 -3.27
C ILE A 767 29.56 32.53 -2.47
N SER A 768 29.69 33.70 -3.09
CA SER A 768 29.34 34.98 -2.46
C SER A 768 27.83 35.15 -2.20
N LEU A 769 26.97 34.34 -2.81
CA LEU A 769 25.52 34.40 -2.64
C LEU A 769 25.10 33.71 -1.32
N PRO A 770 24.20 34.31 -0.53
CA PRO A 770 23.75 33.73 0.72
C PRO A 770 23.02 32.40 0.48
N GLY A 771 23.40 31.36 1.23
CA GLY A 771 22.87 30.01 1.07
C GLY A 771 23.48 29.18 -0.07
N VAL A 772 24.47 29.71 -0.80
CA VAL A 772 25.21 28.99 -1.85
C VAL A 772 26.59 28.58 -1.33
N GLY A 773 26.73 27.30 -0.95
CA GLY A 773 28.03 26.71 -0.64
C GLY A 773 28.78 26.21 -1.90
N PRO A 774 30.04 25.78 -1.77
CA PRO A 774 30.87 25.29 -2.89
C PRO A 774 30.17 24.25 -3.77
N LYS A 775 29.52 23.23 -3.17
CA LYS A 775 28.73 22.21 -3.90
C LYS A 775 27.70 22.85 -4.83
N ILE A 776 26.89 23.78 -4.30
CA ILE A 776 25.81 24.44 -5.06
C ILE A 776 26.44 25.29 -6.16
N GLY A 777 27.52 26.01 -5.88
CA GLY A 777 28.23 26.83 -6.86
C GLY A 777 28.74 26.04 -8.06
N PHE A 778 29.44 24.92 -7.84
CA PHE A 778 29.91 24.07 -8.93
C PHE A 778 28.76 23.46 -9.75
N LEU A 779 27.71 22.95 -9.09
CA LEU A 779 26.54 22.40 -9.79
C LEU A 779 25.74 23.47 -10.54
N ALA A 780 25.69 24.70 -10.03
CA ALA A 780 25.02 25.81 -10.69
C ALA A 780 25.78 26.24 -11.95
N LEU A 781 27.11 26.33 -11.92
CA LEU A 781 27.92 26.61 -13.11
C LEU A 781 27.79 25.49 -14.17
N GLN A 782 27.78 24.23 -13.74
CA GLN A 782 27.60 23.08 -14.64
C GLN A 782 26.20 23.09 -15.30
N ASN A 783 25.14 23.31 -14.53
CA ASN A 783 23.76 23.15 -15.04
C ASN A 783 23.15 24.43 -15.63
N ALA A 784 23.51 25.61 -15.13
CA ALA A 784 22.97 26.89 -15.61
C ALA A 784 23.81 27.48 -16.75
N TRP A 785 25.13 27.26 -16.72
CA TRP A 785 26.07 27.83 -17.68
C TRP A 785 26.74 26.80 -18.60
N ASN A 786 26.58 25.50 -18.35
CA ASN A 786 27.34 24.44 -19.03
C ASN A 786 28.86 24.63 -18.91
N LEU A 787 29.31 25.24 -17.80
CA LEU A 787 30.71 25.47 -17.49
C LEU A 787 31.14 24.42 -16.46
N ASN A 788 32.07 23.55 -16.86
CA ASN A 788 32.63 22.55 -15.97
C ASN A 788 33.95 23.07 -15.38
N VAL A 789 33.86 23.67 -14.20
CA VAL A 789 35.00 24.29 -13.49
C VAL A 789 35.44 23.51 -12.25
N GLY A 790 34.82 22.37 -11.97
CA GLY A 790 35.13 21.54 -10.81
C GLY A 790 33.99 20.58 -10.45
N ILE A 791 34.18 19.77 -9.42
CA ILE A 791 33.22 18.73 -9.00
C ILE A 791 32.39 19.22 -7.81
N GLY A 792 31.06 19.26 -7.95
CA GLY A 792 30.17 19.44 -6.80
C GLY A 792 30.14 18.17 -5.94
N VAL A 793 30.86 18.14 -4.82
CA VAL A 793 30.87 16.97 -3.92
C VAL A 793 29.71 17.04 -2.93
N ASP A 794 28.90 16.00 -2.88
CA ASP A 794 27.83 15.84 -1.90
C ASP A 794 28.03 14.62 -1.00
N VAL A 795 27.09 14.37 -0.10
CA VAL A 795 27.16 13.24 0.84
C VAL A 795 27.21 11.89 0.15
N HIS A 796 26.66 11.75 -1.06
CA HIS A 796 26.75 10.51 -1.85
C HIS A 796 28.13 10.38 -2.50
N VAL A 797 28.61 11.43 -3.18
CA VAL A 797 29.92 11.47 -3.81
C VAL A 797 31.01 11.22 -2.77
N LEU A 798 31.02 11.96 -1.67
CA LEU A 798 32.00 11.83 -0.59
C LEU A 798 32.04 10.41 -0.02
N ARG A 799 30.87 9.86 0.34
CA ARG A 799 30.79 8.53 0.93
C ARG A 799 31.21 7.44 -0.05
N ILE A 800 30.72 7.48 -1.30
CA ILE A 800 30.97 6.40 -2.27
C ILE A 800 32.43 6.40 -2.71
N THR A 801 33.01 7.56 -2.97
CA THR A 801 34.43 7.66 -3.35
C THR A 801 35.36 7.23 -2.21
N ARG A 802 35.00 7.48 -0.95
CA ARG A 802 35.67 6.91 0.23
C ARG A 802 35.51 5.38 0.30
N LEU A 803 34.30 4.84 0.07
CA LEU A 803 34.06 3.39 0.05
C LEU A 803 34.81 2.66 -1.07
N LEU A 804 35.01 3.32 -2.21
CA LEU A 804 35.81 2.82 -3.34
C LEU A 804 37.32 3.02 -3.14
N GLY A 805 37.74 3.66 -2.04
CA GLY A 805 39.14 3.93 -1.75
C GLY A 805 39.79 4.95 -2.70
N TRP A 806 39.00 5.84 -3.30
CA TRP A 806 39.51 6.85 -4.24
C TRP A 806 40.25 8.00 -3.53
N HIS A 807 39.90 8.26 -2.28
CA HIS A 807 40.61 9.17 -1.39
C HIS A 807 40.34 8.78 0.08
N LYS A 808 41.07 9.42 1.01
CA LYS A 808 40.85 9.28 2.46
C LYS A 808 40.31 10.55 3.13
N ALA A 809 40.03 11.61 2.36
CA ALA A 809 39.47 12.86 2.86
C ALA A 809 38.17 12.66 3.65
N GLU A 810 38.03 13.42 4.74
CA GLU A 810 36.82 13.43 5.57
C GLU A 810 35.88 14.58 5.22
N ASN A 811 36.43 15.67 4.68
CA ASN A 811 35.68 16.85 4.28
C ASN A 811 35.38 16.86 2.77
N PRO A 812 34.22 17.40 2.33
CA PRO A 812 33.85 17.49 0.92
C PRO A 812 34.84 18.27 0.03
N GLU A 813 35.45 19.34 0.53
CA GLU A 813 36.41 20.14 -0.25
C GLU A 813 37.72 19.40 -0.48
N ASP A 814 38.25 18.72 0.53
CA ASP A 814 39.46 17.90 0.40
C ASP A 814 39.21 16.72 -0.56
N ALA A 815 38.01 16.14 -0.52
CA ALA A 815 37.58 15.13 -1.48
C ALA A 815 37.51 15.68 -2.92
N ARG A 816 36.99 16.90 -3.10
CA ARG A 816 36.94 17.58 -4.40
C ARG A 816 38.34 17.79 -4.97
N ILE A 817 39.24 18.41 -4.21
CA ILE A 817 40.63 18.66 -4.62
C ILE A 817 41.33 17.34 -4.98
N SER A 818 41.12 16.30 -4.18
CA SER A 818 41.70 14.98 -4.45
C SER A 818 41.18 14.40 -5.76
N LEU A 819 39.86 14.42 -6.01
CA LEU A 819 39.28 13.89 -7.25
C LEU A 819 39.70 14.71 -8.48
N GLU A 820 39.72 16.04 -8.39
CA GLU A 820 40.14 16.92 -9.49
C GLU A 820 41.62 16.76 -9.86
N SER A 821 42.48 16.40 -8.90
CA SER A 821 43.91 16.25 -9.14
C SER A 821 44.30 15.12 -10.10
N TRP A 822 43.42 14.11 -10.28
CA TRP A 822 43.71 12.94 -11.14
C TRP A 822 42.57 12.54 -12.08
N LEU A 823 41.32 12.98 -11.85
CA LEU A 823 40.19 12.65 -12.71
C LEU A 823 40.15 13.56 -13.95
N PRO A 824 40.11 13.00 -15.18
CA PRO A 824 40.03 13.78 -16.41
C PRO A 824 38.85 14.76 -16.41
N ALA A 825 39.10 15.99 -16.87
CA ALA A 825 38.14 17.10 -16.84
C ALA A 825 36.83 16.77 -17.56
N GLU A 826 36.87 15.92 -18.60
CA GLU A 826 35.72 15.48 -19.39
C GLU A 826 34.74 14.62 -18.57
N LEU A 827 35.23 13.96 -17.51
CA LEU A 827 34.43 13.06 -16.67
C LEU A 827 33.88 13.76 -15.42
N GLN A 828 34.41 14.93 -15.06
CA GLN A 828 34.07 15.62 -13.81
C GLN A 828 32.58 16.01 -13.72
N SER A 829 31.97 16.42 -14.84
CA SER A 829 30.53 16.76 -14.89
C SER A 829 29.61 15.54 -14.76
N GLU A 830 30.11 14.34 -15.06
CA GLU A 830 29.34 13.10 -14.96
C GLU A 830 29.37 12.49 -13.55
N ILE A 831 30.43 12.73 -12.78
CA ILE A 831 30.64 12.08 -11.48
C ILE A 831 29.49 12.30 -10.50
N ASN A 832 29.06 13.55 -10.32
CA ASN A 832 28.02 13.86 -9.36
C ASN A 832 26.70 13.15 -9.69
N PRO A 833 26.06 13.35 -10.86
CA PRO A 833 24.78 12.68 -11.16
C PRO A 833 24.93 11.15 -11.20
N LEU A 834 26.07 10.62 -11.65
CA LEU A 834 26.32 9.19 -11.66
C LEU A 834 26.36 8.62 -10.23
N LEU A 835 27.18 9.17 -9.33
CA LEU A 835 27.36 8.65 -7.98
C LEU A 835 26.17 8.94 -7.07
N VAL A 836 25.50 10.08 -7.22
CA VAL A 836 24.27 10.40 -6.48
C VAL A 836 23.20 9.36 -6.77
N GLY A 837 22.90 9.10 -8.04
CA GLY A 837 21.88 8.10 -8.34
C GLY A 837 22.32 6.68 -8.01
N PHE A 838 23.61 6.36 -8.10
CA PHE A 838 24.14 5.08 -7.62
C PHE A 838 23.96 4.93 -6.11
N GLY A 839 24.16 6.00 -5.35
CA GLY A 839 23.92 6.06 -3.91
C GLY A 839 22.45 6.05 -3.52
N GLN A 840 21.56 6.55 -4.36
CA GLN A 840 20.11 6.49 -4.14
C GLN A 840 19.53 5.10 -4.42
N THR A 841 20.09 4.34 -5.39
CA THR A 841 19.51 3.06 -5.84
C THR A 841 20.26 1.82 -5.37
N ILE A 842 21.59 1.77 -5.51
CA ILE A 842 22.38 0.54 -5.36
C ILE A 842 23.24 0.55 -4.09
N CYS A 843 23.83 1.69 -3.75
CA CYS A 843 24.70 1.82 -2.59
C CYS A 843 24.15 2.83 -1.56
N PRO A 844 22.94 2.65 -0.98
CA PRO A 844 22.42 3.56 0.04
C PRO A 844 23.22 3.48 1.34
N ALA A 845 23.17 4.55 2.15
CA ALA A 845 24.00 4.69 3.35
C ALA A 845 23.74 3.61 4.42
N ASN A 846 22.47 3.32 4.72
CA ASN A 846 22.09 2.44 5.83
C ASN A 846 22.08 0.94 5.46
N SER A 847 22.16 0.59 4.17
CA SER A 847 22.19 -0.81 3.72
C SER A 847 22.68 -0.91 2.26
N PRO A 848 23.99 -0.77 1.99
CA PRO A 848 24.51 -0.85 0.63
C PRO A 848 24.22 -2.24 0.06
N ARG A 849 23.61 -2.31 -1.13
CA ARG A 849 23.21 -3.58 -1.76
C ARG A 849 24.41 -4.22 -2.45
N CYS A 850 25.44 -4.56 -1.68
CA CYS A 850 26.69 -5.14 -2.19
C CYS A 850 26.46 -6.42 -3.00
N GLY A 851 25.40 -7.19 -2.71
CA GLY A 851 25.02 -8.38 -3.49
C GLY A 851 24.52 -8.08 -4.92
N GLU A 852 23.92 -6.91 -5.14
CA GLU A 852 23.42 -6.43 -6.46
C GLU A 852 24.45 -5.52 -7.17
N CYS A 853 25.50 -5.12 -6.44
CA CYS A 853 26.50 -4.17 -6.90
C CYS A 853 27.54 -4.87 -7.79
N LYS A 854 27.62 -4.49 -9.07
CA LYS A 854 28.63 -5.04 -10.01
C LYS A 854 30.07 -4.80 -9.54
N LEU A 855 30.31 -3.77 -8.72
CA LEU A 855 31.61 -3.46 -8.13
C LEU A 855 32.02 -4.46 -7.04
N ALA A 856 31.08 -5.21 -6.46
CA ALA A 856 31.36 -6.19 -5.41
C ALA A 856 32.08 -7.46 -5.94
N SER A 857 32.25 -7.59 -7.25
CA SER A 857 33.02 -8.66 -7.92
C SER A 857 34.55 -8.56 -7.73
N GLY A 858 35.02 -7.76 -6.76
CA GLY A 858 36.43 -7.60 -6.41
C GLY A 858 37.00 -6.20 -6.59
N LEU A 859 36.24 -5.24 -7.15
CA LEU A 859 36.70 -3.85 -7.35
C LEU A 859 36.39 -2.90 -6.19
N CYS A 860 35.34 -3.17 -5.41
CA CYS A 860 34.99 -2.38 -4.25
C CYS A 860 35.63 -2.96 -2.98
N PRO A 861 36.60 -2.28 -2.35
CA PRO A 861 37.28 -2.79 -1.16
C PRO A 861 36.36 -2.87 0.06
N SER A 862 35.30 -2.07 0.08
CA SER A 862 34.33 -2.03 1.18
C SER A 862 33.14 -2.99 0.99
N ALA A 863 33.18 -3.87 -0.01
CA ALA A 863 32.08 -4.80 -0.29
C ALA A 863 31.99 -5.91 0.77
N LYS A 864 30.83 -6.01 1.43
CA LYS A 864 30.54 -7.06 2.41
C LYS A 864 29.90 -8.26 1.71
N VAL A 865 30.70 -9.20 1.20
CA VAL A 865 30.24 -10.46 0.57
C VAL A 865 30.86 -11.67 1.31
N PRO A 866 30.10 -12.71 1.69
CA PRO A 866 30.66 -13.91 2.32
C PRO A 866 31.51 -14.73 1.32
N LYS A 867 32.74 -15.06 1.68
CA LYS A 867 33.68 -15.84 0.84
C LYS A 867 33.16 -17.26 0.59
N LYS A 868 33.20 -17.73 -0.66
CA LYS A 868 33.08 -19.15 -1.04
C LYS A 868 34.25 -19.57 -1.94
N SER A 869 34.81 -20.74 -1.63
CA SER A 869 35.91 -21.42 -2.31
C SER A 869 35.53 -21.89 -3.72
N VAL A 870 36.48 -21.79 -4.64
CA VAL A 870 36.36 -22.11 -6.07
C VAL A 870 36.71 -23.58 -6.29
N LEU A 871 35.92 -24.29 -7.11
CA LEU A 871 36.33 -25.51 -7.80
C LEU A 871 35.86 -25.45 -9.25
N ASP A 872 36.84 -25.54 -10.14
CA ASP A 872 36.78 -25.46 -11.59
C ASP A 872 36.54 -26.86 -12.17
N CYS A 873 35.85 -26.94 -13.31
CA CYS A 873 35.84 -28.14 -14.16
C CYS A 873 35.23 -27.80 -15.54
N SER A 874 36.09 -27.34 -16.43
CA SER A 874 35.89 -27.30 -17.87
C SER A 874 36.12 -28.69 -18.49
N ALA A 875 35.08 -29.32 -19.05
CA ALA A 875 35.23 -30.31 -20.12
C ALA A 875 33.87 -30.67 -20.76
N LEU A 876 33.89 -30.89 -22.07
CA LEU A 876 32.89 -31.55 -22.93
C LEU A 876 31.85 -30.65 -23.63
N ALA A 877 32.33 -29.95 -24.67
CA ALA A 877 31.55 -29.62 -25.85
C ALA A 877 32.12 -30.37 -27.06
N ARG A 878 31.27 -31.08 -27.81
CA ARG A 878 31.40 -31.33 -29.26
C ARG A 878 30.17 -32.12 -29.75
N GLY A 879 29.46 -31.59 -30.75
CA GLY A 879 28.32 -32.27 -31.40
C GLY A 879 27.38 -31.29 -32.12
N THR A 880 27.71 -30.99 -33.38
CA THR A 880 26.91 -30.24 -34.37
C THR A 880 25.71 -31.05 -34.89
N LEU A 881 24.57 -30.39 -35.20
CA LEU A 881 23.77 -30.59 -36.45
C LEU A 881 22.47 -29.73 -36.53
N ASN A 882 22.36 -29.06 -37.69
CA ASN A 882 21.25 -28.53 -38.51
C ASN A 882 19.89 -28.04 -37.93
N SER A 883 19.58 -26.79 -38.31
CA SER A 883 18.33 -26.06 -38.17
C SER A 883 17.48 -26.11 -39.45
N ARG A 884 16.22 -26.60 -39.37
CA ARG A 884 15.11 -26.28 -40.29
C ARG A 884 13.79 -26.90 -39.79
N SER A 885 13.14 -26.26 -38.81
CA SER A 885 11.71 -26.47 -38.51
C SER A 885 11.24 -25.57 -37.36
N PHE A 886 11.04 -24.27 -37.59
CA PHE A 886 10.43 -23.40 -36.56
C PHE A 886 9.68 -22.21 -37.19
N GLN A 887 8.78 -22.49 -38.13
CA GLN A 887 7.86 -21.48 -38.69
C GLN A 887 6.38 -21.89 -38.75
N SER A 888 6.00 -23.13 -38.44
CA SER A 888 4.58 -23.56 -38.50
C SER A 888 3.82 -23.46 -37.16
N SER A 889 4.48 -23.15 -36.03
CA SER A 889 3.82 -23.22 -34.71
C SER A 889 3.14 -21.91 -34.25
N TYR A 890 3.28 -20.80 -34.98
CA TYR A 890 2.78 -19.48 -34.56
C TYR A 890 1.32 -19.20 -34.95
N SER A 891 0.82 -19.84 -36.02
CA SER A 891 -0.58 -19.69 -36.48
C SER A 891 -1.56 -20.53 -35.66
N ASP A 892 -1.13 -21.71 -35.21
CA ASP A 892 -1.94 -22.65 -34.43
C ASP A 892 -2.22 -22.18 -32.99
N MET A 893 -1.32 -21.33 -32.46
CA MET A 893 -1.42 -20.76 -31.11
C MET A 893 -2.49 -19.65 -31.01
N LYS A 894 -2.76 -18.91 -32.10
CA LYS A 894 -3.85 -17.90 -32.14
C LYS A 894 -5.24 -18.54 -32.16
N LEU A 895 -5.38 -19.72 -32.74
CA LEU A 895 -6.66 -20.42 -32.84
C LEU A 895 -7.05 -21.04 -31.49
N LYS A 896 -6.09 -21.65 -30.77
CA LYS A 896 -6.30 -22.22 -29.42
C LYS A 896 -6.60 -21.16 -28.35
N PHE A 897 -6.06 -19.94 -28.49
CA PHE A 897 -6.34 -18.82 -27.58
C PHE A 897 -7.79 -18.32 -27.67
N ARG A 898 -8.41 -18.38 -28.86
CA ARG A 898 -9.82 -17.98 -29.06
C ARG A 898 -10.82 -19.03 -28.57
N THR A 899 -10.50 -20.32 -28.68
CA THR A 899 -11.39 -21.41 -28.23
C THR A 899 -11.40 -21.59 -26.71
N CYS A 900 -10.29 -21.35 -26.00
CA CYS A 900 -10.27 -21.44 -24.52
C CYS A 900 -11.08 -20.33 -23.84
N CYS A 901 -11.08 -19.10 -24.36
CA CYS A 901 -11.88 -18.00 -23.80
C CYS A 901 -13.39 -18.16 -24.03
N ALA A 902 -13.81 -18.95 -25.03
CA ALA A 902 -15.23 -19.18 -25.34
C ALA A 902 -15.86 -20.32 -24.54
N ALA A 903 -15.06 -21.15 -23.87
CA ALA A 903 -15.50 -22.39 -23.22
C ALA A 903 -15.71 -22.30 -21.70
N LEU A 904 -15.61 -21.11 -21.09
CA LEU A 904 -15.93 -20.89 -19.67
C LEU A 904 -17.46 -20.68 -19.51
N PRO A 905 -18.22 -21.61 -18.91
CA PRO A 905 -19.63 -21.40 -18.65
C PRO A 905 -19.81 -20.60 -17.37
N MET A 906 -19.55 -19.28 -17.42
CA MET A 906 -19.94 -18.34 -16.36
C MET A 906 -21.09 -17.49 -16.91
N ARG A 907 -22.32 -17.99 -16.72
CA ARG A 907 -23.57 -17.31 -17.13
C ARG A 907 -24.06 -16.24 -16.15
N TYR A 908 -23.30 -15.95 -15.09
CA TYR A 908 -23.62 -14.90 -14.13
C TYR A 908 -22.34 -14.11 -13.86
N ILE A 909 -22.47 -12.78 -13.85
CA ILE A 909 -21.42 -11.74 -13.83
C ILE A 909 -21.07 -11.26 -15.25
N GLU A 910 -21.46 -10.01 -15.49
CA GLU A 910 -21.51 -9.27 -16.75
C GLU A 910 -20.29 -9.45 -17.66
N ARG A 911 -20.56 -9.74 -18.94
CA ARG A 911 -19.57 -9.99 -20.01
C ARG A 911 -18.68 -8.79 -20.36
N ASP A 912 -18.99 -7.58 -19.88
CA ASP A 912 -18.35 -6.36 -20.38
C ASP A 912 -17.11 -5.92 -19.61
N ARG A 913 -16.81 -6.48 -18.42
CA ARG A 913 -15.63 -6.08 -17.63
C ARG A 913 -14.35 -6.90 -17.85
N ILE A 914 -14.39 -7.96 -18.66
CA ILE A 914 -13.22 -8.84 -18.93
C ILE A 914 -12.44 -8.40 -20.18
N ARG A 915 -12.96 -7.44 -20.95
CA ARG A 915 -12.31 -6.93 -22.18
C ARG A 915 -11.34 -5.76 -21.97
N GLU A 916 -11.36 -5.10 -20.82
CA GLU A 916 -10.34 -4.12 -20.39
C GLU A 916 -9.29 -4.78 -19.50
#